data_AF-A0A2T5BPB6-F1
#
_entry.id   AF-A0A2T5BPB6-F1
#
_cell.length_a   1.000
_cell.length_b   1.000
_cell.length_c   1.000
_cell.angle_alpha   90.00
_cell.angle_beta   90.00
_cell.angle_gamma   90.00
#
_symmetry.space_group_name_H-M   'P 1'
#
loop_
_entity.id
_entity.type
_entity.pdbx_description
1 polymer ?
#
loop_
_entity_poly.entity_id
_entity_poly.type
_entity_poly.pdbx_seq_one_letter_code
_entity_poly.pdbx_strand_id
1 'polypeptide(L)'
;MPKLRFTGSFAGGPETHTTGISDLVSWMSGDSLWLFSASGAGGGLLAWRITPEGPVAESEAFYQAQGDGAAGLSAPVRLEVARIDGKDILLSAGEYGMGVRSYSLDPGQMLSGGTTLIPGETTFQALAWGTDSLFGATRTGPEIGQWRMEHPDTATFVNDADLVLLPDGRAVAGLEHVALGGNDYLLVLSDSDDSLTLMRQTIGGLRDIGHLDASGGMPVSGVTHLEVTQAHGQAYALVGAAGSGTVTVVALSRSGEMTAIDQVGDTQDTRFGDLTDLTCVTLSGRVFVIAAGGDDGGTLMELLPGGRLLHIETFSASAEGMAAGNVSALTAVAWQDRIEIFLARENGATIDQFTFDPGPLSPARYAPDGGGLLAGGTTGDLLVGGNGEDTLSGGAGDDILIDGGGCDILIGGDGADVFVFTPDGALDVVHDFTPGQDRLDLSALGRFYTLDALDFTELPNGIEITLNGETVRLLSSDGVPIRVEDLDIGMFRDLWHIDTTPFTGPGQKLTGTTASETLKGGAGNDTIIGGGGSDILWGGDGDDTLIAEDLNPDLDAQSAQVMRLYHAALGRKPDLEGIVYWIQQLADGLSEPELVRGFLYSEEFATAHGELSTEDYVTRIYTNIFARHPDSKTLDLWSEQLDAGLSRESLLWQFASDPDLKTNTEIDALRYSEAGLRAQWSDEIYRLFHATLGRDPTTADLLDWSAQLADGTSLTDAITDLKNCDNGTDTEFVRGLYADILGRAPDAEGMKTWLACLSDGMTRPEVLEGFLQSVEFREMTGKKMNAWMRGLGPDDMLAPGPGDSILFGGIQSDTFRFDAADGGIHHIVDLEGWDILMFEGFGYETSAQARTHMRQQGDDVLFTDRGVTIWMHDVTLPQITDDLLLLA
;
A
#
# COMPACT_ATOMS: atom_id res chain seq x y z
N MET A 1 15.14 39.14 -9.39
CA MET A 1 15.57 37.73 -9.32
C MET A 1 16.84 37.60 -8.51
N PRO A 2 16.79 36.82 -7.42
CA PRO A 2 18.00 36.32 -6.79
C PRO A 2 18.81 35.54 -7.80
N LYS A 3 20.12 35.56 -7.64
CA LYS A 3 21.03 34.84 -8.54
C LYS A 3 21.76 33.82 -7.72
N LEU A 4 21.35 32.57 -7.87
CA LEU A 4 22.24 31.45 -7.65
C LEU A 4 23.54 31.73 -8.42
N ARG A 5 24.64 31.72 -7.70
CA ARG A 5 25.93 32.13 -8.24
C ARG A 5 26.97 31.09 -7.91
N PHE A 6 27.61 30.57 -8.96
CA PHE A 6 28.85 29.83 -8.81
C PHE A 6 29.95 30.72 -8.21
N THR A 7 30.47 30.33 -7.05
CA THR A 7 31.50 31.07 -6.32
C THR A 7 32.90 30.52 -6.58
N GLY A 8 33.01 29.23 -6.86
CA GLY A 8 34.24 28.57 -7.29
C GLY A 8 34.27 27.08 -6.97
N SER A 9 35.35 26.43 -7.37
CA SER A 9 35.66 25.05 -7.01
C SER A 9 36.87 25.02 -6.08
N PHE A 10 36.85 24.14 -5.09
CA PHE A 10 37.96 23.95 -4.16
C PHE A 10 38.38 22.47 -4.05
N ALA A 11 39.64 22.27 -3.71
CA ALA A 11 40.24 20.97 -3.42
C ALA A 11 41.18 21.12 -2.23
N GLY A 12 41.37 20.04 -1.46
CA GLY A 12 42.31 19.98 -0.36
C GLY A 12 42.41 18.56 0.17
N GLY A 13 43.58 18.16 0.68
CA GLY A 13 43.82 16.78 1.14
C GLY A 13 44.40 15.85 0.06
N PRO A 14 44.55 14.55 0.37
CA PRO A 14 45.05 13.52 -0.56
C PRO A 14 44.05 13.22 -1.67
N GLU A 15 44.53 12.93 -2.88
CA GLU A 15 43.69 12.62 -4.05
C GLU A 15 42.71 11.46 -3.80
N THR A 16 43.06 10.51 -2.92
CA THR A 16 42.19 9.39 -2.53
C THR A 16 40.96 9.82 -1.74
N HIS A 17 40.96 11.01 -1.12
CA HIS A 17 39.85 11.56 -0.34
C HIS A 17 38.99 12.53 -1.14
N THR A 18 39.49 13.02 -2.26
CA THR A 18 38.82 14.04 -3.07
C THR A 18 38.28 13.50 -4.39
N THR A 19 38.45 12.21 -4.68
CA THR A 19 37.95 11.56 -5.90
C THR A 19 36.91 10.50 -5.55
N GLY A 20 35.85 10.37 -6.37
CA GLY A 20 34.76 9.44 -6.10
C GLY A 20 34.05 9.73 -4.78
N ILE A 21 33.76 11.01 -4.51
CA ILE A 21 32.99 11.45 -3.35
C ILE A 21 31.56 10.92 -3.49
N SER A 22 31.12 10.14 -2.51
CA SER A 22 29.80 9.49 -2.49
C SER A 22 28.77 10.20 -1.61
N ASP A 23 29.23 11.11 -0.76
CA ASP A 23 28.36 11.89 0.13
C ASP A 23 29.06 13.16 0.65
N LEU A 24 28.25 14.19 0.93
CA LEU A 24 28.62 15.46 1.53
C LEU A 24 27.62 15.79 2.64
N VAL A 25 28.12 16.20 3.81
CA VAL A 25 27.24 16.74 4.87
C VAL A 25 27.83 18.00 5.47
N SER A 26 26.97 18.96 5.78
CA SER A 26 27.36 20.20 6.44
C SER A 26 27.03 20.19 7.93
N TRP A 27 27.79 20.95 8.72
CA TRP A 27 27.55 21.09 10.16
C TRP A 27 27.95 22.49 10.64
N MET A 28 27.12 23.05 11.52
CA MET A 28 27.36 24.36 12.15
C MET A 28 27.87 24.20 13.58
N SER A 29 29.06 24.74 13.84
CA SER A 29 29.62 24.86 15.19
C SER A 29 29.61 26.33 15.62
N GLY A 30 28.53 26.78 16.26
CA GLY A 30 28.30 28.21 16.46
C GLY A 30 28.14 28.90 15.09
N ASP A 31 28.97 29.90 14.79
CA ASP A 31 28.92 30.62 13.50
C ASP A 31 29.86 30.01 12.43
N SER A 32 30.63 28.97 12.80
CA SER A 32 31.58 28.32 11.90
C SER A 32 30.92 27.20 11.12
N LEU A 33 30.95 27.30 9.79
CA LEU A 33 30.47 26.28 8.88
C LEU A 33 31.57 25.25 8.59
N TRP A 34 31.21 23.98 8.74
CA TRP A 34 32.03 22.83 8.39
C TRP A 34 31.35 22.01 7.31
N LEU A 35 32.17 21.44 6.44
CA LEU A 35 31.77 20.50 5.39
C LEU A 35 32.53 19.20 5.61
N PHE A 36 31.86 18.07 5.43
CA PHE A 36 32.45 16.74 5.47
C PHE A 36 32.17 16.01 4.16
N SER A 37 33.14 15.24 3.67
CA SER A 37 32.93 14.33 2.55
C SER A 37 33.32 12.92 2.91
N ALA A 38 32.67 11.96 2.27
CA ALA A 38 33.12 10.59 2.19
C ALA A 38 33.50 10.24 0.75
N SER A 39 34.65 9.59 0.56
CA SER A 39 35.04 9.03 -0.73
C SER A 39 34.96 7.50 -0.77
N GLY A 40 34.98 6.94 -1.98
CA GLY A 40 34.87 5.48 -2.20
C GLY A 40 36.07 4.64 -1.71
N ALA A 41 36.10 3.38 -2.14
CA ALA A 41 37.06 2.37 -1.66
C ALA A 41 38.53 2.81 -1.81
N GLY A 42 39.28 2.78 -0.69
CA GLY A 42 40.68 3.25 -0.61
C GLY A 42 40.83 4.74 -0.25
N GLY A 43 39.72 5.44 -0.04
CA GLY A 43 39.64 6.82 0.41
C GLY A 43 39.41 6.99 1.92
N GLY A 44 38.55 7.93 2.29
CA GLY A 44 38.29 8.28 3.69
C GLY A 44 37.32 9.44 3.87
N LEU A 45 37.31 9.99 5.09
CA LEU A 45 36.59 11.20 5.46
C LEU A 45 37.52 12.41 5.42
N LEU A 46 37.00 13.53 4.97
CA LEU A 46 37.70 14.81 4.98
C LEU A 46 36.79 15.88 5.55
N ALA A 47 37.34 16.72 6.44
CA ALA A 47 36.64 17.86 6.99
C ALA A 47 37.26 19.17 6.49
N TRP A 48 36.41 20.05 6.00
CA TRP A 48 36.75 21.42 5.63
C TRP A 48 36.06 22.41 6.54
N ARG A 49 36.78 23.43 6.94
CA ARG A 49 36.20 24.64 7.51
C ARG A 49 35.97 25.65 6.41
N ILE A 50 34.73 26.12 6.28
CA ILE A 50 34.37 27.15 5.31
C ILE A 50 34.67 28.53 5.94
N THR A 51 35.45 29.34 5.25
CA THR A 51 35.83 30.68 5.70
C THR A 51 35.55 31.72 4.61
N PRO A 52 35.42 33.02 4.96
CA PRO A 52 35.28 34.09 3.96
C PRO A 52 36.44 34.15 2.95
N GLU A 53 37.64 33.70 3.32
CA GLU A 53 38.80 33.61 2.44
C GLU A 53 38.82 32.35 1.56
N GLY A 54 37.86 31.44 1.76
CA GLY A 54 37.68 30.18 1.05
C GLY A 54 37.74 28.96 1.97
N PRO A 55 37.38 27.76 1.47
CA PRO A 55 37.42 26.52 2.25
C PRO A 55 38.86 26.10 2.61
N VAL A 56 39.06 25.62 3.84
CA VAL A 56 40.34 25.12 4.34
C VAL A 56 40.16 23.70 4.84
N ALA A 57 40.92 22.74 4.29
CA ALA A 57 40.95 21.37 4.80
C ALA A 57 41.69 21.32 6.15
N GLU A 58 41.05 20.78 7.18
CA GLU A 58 41.56 20.86 8.57
C GLU A 58 41.88 19.48 9.17
N SER A 59 41.16 18.42 8.79
CA SER A 59 41.37 17.06 9.32
C SER A 59 40.93 15.99 8.34
N GLU A 60 41.61 14.83 8.37
CA GLU A 60 41.30 13.65 7.56
C GLU A 60 41.21 12.40 8.44
N ALA A 61 40.36 11.44 8.05
CA ALA A 61 40.34 10.09 8.61
C ALA A 61 40.34 9.06 7.48
N PHE A 62 41.32 8.18 7.49
CA PHE A 62 41.40 7.08 6.54
C PHE A 62 40.47 5.95 6.93
N TYR A 63 39.83 5.34 5.93
CA TYR A 63 39.27 4.01 6.08
C TYR A 63 40.44 3.03 6.18
N GLN A 64 40.66 2.47 7.38
CA GLN A 64 41.69 1.44 7.55
C GLN A 64 41.24 0.20 6.79
N ALA A 65 41.91 -0.13 5.69
CA ALA A 65 41.74 -1.42 5.04
C ALA A 65 42.03 -2.53 6.07
N GLN A 66 41.00 -3.29 6.46
CA GLN A 66 41.23 -4.51 7.22
C GLN A 66 42.10 -5.44 6.35
N GLY A 67 43.31 -5.70 6.84
CA GLY A 67 44.20 -6.68 6.23
C GLY A 67 43.57 -8.05 6.35
N ASP A 68 43.06 -8.58 5.24
CA ASP A 68 43.23 -9.97 4.79
C ASP A 68 42.23 -10.27 3.66
N GLY A 69 42.59 -9.98 2.41
CA GLY A 69 42.05 -10.66 1.22
C GLY A 69 40.52 -10.79 1.06
N ALA A 70 39.72 -9.90 1.66
CA ALA A 70 38.27 -10.02 1.65
C ALA A 70 37.68 -9.62 0.28
N ALA A 71 36.83 -10.50 -0.28
CA ALA A 71 36.30 -10.42 -1.64
C ALA A 71 34.92 -9.74 -1.75
N GLY A 72 34.63 -8.75 -0.88
CA GLY A 72 33.37 -7.99 -0.87
C GLY A 72 33.48 -6.61 -1.52
N LEU A 73 32.38 -6.08 -2.04
CA LEU A 73 32.29 -4.72 -2.63
C LEU A 73 31.70 -3.74 -1.62
N SER A 74 32.34 -2.58 -1.42
CA SER A 74 31.77 -1.47 -0.64
C SER A 74 30.52 -0.88 -1.31
N ALA A 75 29.64 -0.29 -0.52
CA ALA A 75 28.60 0.61 -1.00
C ALA A 75 29.14 2.05 -1.09
N PRO A 76 28.43 2.97 -1.78
CA PRO A 76 28.59 4.40 -1.54
C PRO A 76 28.52 4.68 -0.04
N VAL A 77 29.51 5.38 0.50
CA VAL A 77 29.52 5.72 1.93
C VAL A 77 28.50 6.82 2.16
N ARG A 78 27.67 6.67 3.19
CA ARG A 78 26.71 7.66 3.65
C ARG A 78 27.13 8.29 4.97
N LEU A 79 26.82 9.57 5.15
CA LEU A 79 27.14 10.40 6.28
C LEU A 79 25.87 10.93 6.93
N GLU A 80 25.82 10.92 8.26
CA GLU A 80 24.72 11.51 9.01
C GLU A 80 25.29 12.28 10.20
N VAL A 81 24.82 13.52 10.40
CA VAL A 81 25.12 14.28 11.62
C VAL A 81 24.03 14.01 12.64
N ALA A 82 24.39 13.38 13.75
CA ALA A 82 23.47 13.02 14.82
C ALA A 82 23.83 13.70 16.14
N ARG A 83 22.83 13.92 17.00
CA ARG A 83 23.04 14.43 18.36
C ARG A 83 22.66 13.39 19.40
N ILE A 84 23.67 12.76 20.01
CA ILE A 84 23.51 11.69 20.99
C ILE A 84 24.03 12.16 22.36
N ASP A 85 23.23 11.99 23.41
CA ASP A 85 23.54 12.47 24.78
C ASP A 85 24.08 13.93 24.81
N GLY A 86 23.47 14.79 23.98
CA GLY A 86 23.82 16.21 23.90
C GLY A 86 25.13 16.54 23.19
N LYS A 87 25.82 15.58 22.58
CA LYS A 87 27.02 15.77 21.74
C LYS A 87 26.71 15.49 20.29
N ASP A 88 27.29 16.29 19.40
CA ASP A 88 27.17 16.09 17.96
C ASP A 88 28.24 15.08 17.49
N ILE A 89 27.81 14.12 16.68
CA ILE A 89 28.67 13.09 16.08
C ILE A 89 28.39 12.99 14.59
N LEU A 90 29.39 12.54 13.84
CA LEU A 90 29.27 12.14 12.45
C LEU A 90 29.23 10.61 12.38
N LEU A 91 28.13 10.08 11.89
CA LEU A 91 27.98 8.67 11.55
C LEU A 91 28.45 8.43 10.11
N SER A 92 29.05 7.28 9.87
CA SER A 92 29.51 6.83 8.56
C SER A 92 29.15 5.36 8.37
N ALA A 93 28.46 5.04 7.27
CA ALA A 93 27.98 3.71 6.93
C ALA A 93 28.24 3.37 5.44
N GLY A 94 28.22 2.07 5.08
CA GLY A 94 28.41 1.60 3.70
C GLY A 94 29.77 0.94 3.39
N GLU A 95 30.74 1.05 4.30
CA GLU A 95 32.03 0.36 4.18
C GLU A 95 31.91 -1.15 4.47
N TYR A 96 32.30 -1.97 3.50
CA TYR A 96 32.29 -3.43 3.64
C TYR A 96 33.17 -3.89 4.81
N GLY A 97 32.59 -4.66 5.74
CA GLY A 97 33.29 -5.25 6.89
C GLY A 97 33.58 -4.28 8.05
N MET A 98 33.19 -3.00 7.95
CA MET A 98 33.44 -1.98 8.98
C MET A 98 32.19 -1.60 9.78
N GLY A 99 31.00 -1.88 9.25
CA GLY A 99 29.71 -1.55 9.86
C GLY A 99 29.47 -0.03 9.96
N VAL A 100 28.79 0.42 11.03
CA VAL A 100 28.52 1.85 11.27
C VAL A 100 29.55 2.41 12.23
N ARG A 101 30.18 3.52 11.85
CA ARG A 101 31.21 4.21 12.64
C ARG A 101 30.74 5.58 13.09
N SER A 102 31.11 5.99 14.30
CA SER A 102 30.93 7.35 14.80
C SER A 102 32.25 8.09 14.96
N TYR A 103 32.20 9.40 14.71
CA TYR A 103 33.30 10.34 14.92
C TYR A 103 32.78 11.53 15.71
N SER A 104 33.54 11.99 16.70
CA SER A 104 33.18 13.21 17.46
C SER A 104 33.29 14.44 16.57
N LEU A 105 32.26 15.30 16.59
CA LEU A 105 32.30 16.62 15.96
C LEU A 105 32.74 17.68 16.98
N ASP A 106 34.02 17.64 17.32
CA ASP A 106 34.68 18.63 18.17
C ASP A 106 35.75 19.39 17.36
N PRO A 107 35.68 20.72 17.19
CA PRO A 107 36.59 21.48 16.31
C PRO A 107 38.10 21.35 16.62
N GLY A 108 38.48 20.79 17.78
CA GLY A 108 39.87 20.51 18.15
C GLY A 108 40.30 19.04 18.03
N GLN A 109 39.38 18.12 17.77
CA GLN A 109 39.59 16.66 17.69
C GLN A 109 38.79 16.02 16.54
N MET A 110 38.41 16.83 15.55
CA MET A 110 37.56 16.42 14.44
C MET A 110 38.11 15.18 13.74
N LEU A 111 37.23 14.21 13.46
CA LEU A 111 37.55 12.94 12.80
C LEU A 111 38.62 12.06 13.50
N SER A 112 39.03 12.39 14.72
CA SER A 112 40.02 11.59 15.44
C SER A 112 39.38 10.38 16.16
N GLY A 113 39.98 9.20 16.01
CA GLY A 113 39.68 8.03 16.85
C GLY A 113 38.30 7.38 16.64
N GLY A 114 37.73 7.41 15.43
CA GLY A 114 36.38 6.91 15.16
C GLY A 114 36.09 5.48 15.63
N THR A 115 34.93 5.30 16.25
CA THR A 115 34.49 4.08 16.95
C THR A 115 33.48 3.29 16.13
N THR A 116 33.59 1.97 16.06
CA THR A 116 32.55 1.12 15.45
C THR A 116 31.41 0.94 16.43
N LEU A 117 30.22 1.43 16.08
CA LEU A 117 29.00 1.32 16.87
C LEU A 117 28.24 0.01 16.57
N ILE A 118 28.05 -0.28 15.27
CA ILE A 118 27.38 -1.49 14.80
C ILE A 118 28.41 -2.34 14.06
N PRO A 119 28.74 -3.55 14.54
CA PRO A 119 29.64 -4.47 13.82
C PRO A 119 28.89 -5.25 12.73
N GLY A 120 29.51 -5.51 11.58
CA GLY A 120 28.94 -6.42 10.57
C GLY A 120 29.17 -6.02 9.11
N GLU A 121 29.06 -6.98 8.20
CA GLU A 121 29.52 -6.90 6.80
C GLU A 121 28.59 -6.13 5.83
N THR A 122 27.38 -5.73 6.25
CA THR A 122 26.31 -5.33 5.31
C THR A 122 25.49 -4.08 5.66
N THR A 123 25.76 -3.34 6.74
CA THR A 123 24.96 -2.14 7.10
C THR A 123 25.19 -1.00 6.11
N PHE A 124 24.15 -0.65 5.36
CA PHE A 124 24.17 0.31 4.25
C PHE A 124 23.79 1.72 4.70
N GLN A 125 22.83 1.81 5.62
CA GLN A 125 22.31 3.07 6.14
C GLN A 125 22.14 2.96 7.66
N ALA A 126 22.36 4.07 8.35
CA ALA A 126 22.05 4.24 9.75
C ALA A 126 21.30 5.56 9.92
N LEU A 127 20.40 5.62 10.90
CA LEU A 127 19.63 6.79 11.26
C LEU A 127 19.55 6.90 12.78
N ALA A 128 19.96 8.03 13.34
CA ALA A 128 19.73 8.32 14.74
C ALA A 128 18.23 8.60 14.99
N TRP A 129 17.66 7.91 15.97
CA TRP A 129 16.28 8.13 16.41
C TRP A 129 16.31 8.68 17.83
N GLY A 130 15.83 9.91 17.98
CA GLY A 130 15.81 10.58 19.27
C GLY A 130 17.23 10.80 19.80
N THR A 131 17.44 10.62 21.11
CA THR A 131 18.74 10.91 21.73
C THR A 131 19.55 9.67 22.13
N ASP A 132 18.95 8.48 22.01
CA ASP A 132 19.47 7.24 22.58
C ASP A 132 19.26 5.98 21.72
N SER A 133 18.79 6.13 20.47
CA SER A 133 18.54 4.99 19.58
C SER A 133 19.13 5.22 18.19
N LEU A 134 19.50 4.13 17.54
CA LEU A 134 20.02 4.07 16.18
C LEU A 134 19.28 2.96 15.45
N PHE A 135 18.77 3.26 14.26
CA PHE A 135 18.23 2.28 13.34
C PHE A 135 19.23 2.06 12.22
N GLY A 136 19.30 0.85 11.69
CA GLY A 136 20.21 0.53 10.61
C GLY A 136 19.70 -0.61 9.75
N ALA A 137 19.87 -0.47 8.44
CA ALA A 137 19.41 -1.44 7.45
C ALA A 137 20.58 -2.14 6.75
N THR A 138 20.38 -3.39 6.33
CA THR A 138 21.39 -4.19 5.63
C THR A 138 21.17 -4.22 4.11
N ARG A 139 22.25 -4.37 3.33
CA ARG A 139 22.23 -4.37 1.86
C ARG A 139 21.61 -5.62 1.22
N THR A 140 21.50 -6.73 1.95
CA THR A 140 21.13 -8.04 1.38
C THR A 140 19.94 -8.69 2.08
N GLY A 141 19.22 -7.95 2.93
CA GLY A 141 18.07 -8.51 3.64
C GLY A 141 17.12 -7.45 4.20
N PRO A 142 15.88 -7.87 4.52
CA PRO A 142 14.78 -7.01 5.01
C PRO A 142 14.99 -6.35 6.37
N GLU A 143 16.11 -6.61 7.01
CA GLU A 143 16.24 -6.39 8.45
C GLU A 143 16.60 -4.93 8.74
N ILE A 144 15.67 -4.24 9.41
CA ILE A 144 15.95 -3.02 10.15
C ILE A 144 16.28 -3.44 11.59
N GLY A 145 17.53 -3.25 11.99
CA GLY A 145 17.96 -3.43 13.36
C GLY A 145 17.76 -2.16 14.19
N GLN A 146 17.53 -2.33 15.49
CA GLN A 146 17.56 -1.24 16.47
C GLN A 146 18.73 -1.44 17.44
N TRP A 147 19.49 -0.37 17.66
CA TRP A 147 20.54 -0.30 18.67
C TRP A 147 20.23 0.83 19.64
N ARG A 148 20.41 0.56 20.93
CA ARG A 148 20.37 1.57 21.99
C ARG A 148 21.75 2.17 22.19
N MET A 149 21.85 3.48 22.05
CA MET A 149 23.02 4.30 22.33
C MET A 149 23.06 4.64 23.83
N GLU A 150 24.05 4.10 24.55
CA GLU A 150 24.29 4.45 25.96
C GLU A 150 25.27 5.64 26.09
N HIS A 151 26.13 5.83 25.09
CA HIS A 151 27.10 6.91 24.95
C HIS A 151 27.37 7.09 23.44
N PRO A 152 27.84 8.27 22.97
CA PRO A 152 28.23 8.50 21.57
C PRO A 152 29.22 7.49 20.94
N ASP A 153 29.88 6.68 21.77
CA ASP A 153 30.89 5.69 21.35
C ASP A 153 30.44 4.25 21.55
N THR A 154 29.24 4.00 22.08
CA THR A 154 28.78 2.65 22.42
C THR A 154 27.30 2.46 22.11
N ALA A 155 27.02 1.49 21.24
CA ALA A 155 25.68 1.03 20.91
C ALA A 155 25.50 -0.44 21.35
N THR A 156 24.31 -0.77 21.83
CA THR A 156 23.94 -2.14 22.21
C THR A 156 22.73 -2.57 21.40
N PHE A 157 22.80 -3.76 20.81
CA PHE A 157 21.69 -4.28 20.01
C PHE A 157 20.48 -4.60 20.90
N VAL A 158 19.28 -4.20 20.46
CA VAL A 158 18.02 -4.45 21.16
C VAL A 158 17.44 -5.78 20.66
N ASN A 159 17.90 -6.90 21.26
CA ASN A 159 17.39 -8.30 21.24
C ASN A 159 16.79 -8.92 19.93
N ASP A 160 17.14 -10.18 19.61
CA ASP A 160 16.74 -10.91 18.37
C ASP A 160 15.23 -11.11 18.15
N ALA A 161 14.39 -10.99 19.18
CA ALA A 161 12.93 -11.12 19.04
C ALA A 161 12.26 -9.86 18.45
N ASP A 162 13.02 -8.78 18.31
CA ASP A 162 12.58 -7.46 17.85
C ASP A 162 13.23 -7.06 16.52
N LEU A 163 13.90 -7.99 15.82
CA LEU A 163 14.32 -7.80 14.43
C LEU A 163 13.08 -7.66 13.57
N VAL A 164 12.83 -6.44 13.13
CA VAL A 164 11.75 -6.14 12.20
C VAL A 164 12.24 -6.65 10.85
N LEU A 165 11.83 -7.88 10.52
CA LEU A 165 11.65 -8.23 9.12
C LEU A 165 10.59 -7.25 8.63
N LEU A 166 10.98 -6.30 7.77
CA LEU A 166 10.00 -5.69 6.89
C LEU A 166 9.18 -6.85 6.31
N PRO A 167 7.83 -6.80 6.30
CA PRO A 167 6.96 -7.95 5.97
C PRO A 167 7.22 -8.72 4.66
N ASP A 168 8.26 -8.37 3.90
CA ASP A 168 8.42 -8.66 2.48
C ASP A 168 9.88 -8.80 1.97
N GLY A 169 10.91 -8.91 2.81
CA GLY A 169 12.27 -9.03 2.24
C GLY A 169 12.84 -7.72 1.64
N ARG A 170 12.15 -6.58 1.83
CA ARG A 170 12.36 -5.31 1.11
C ARG A 170 13.77 -4.73 1.31
N ALA A 171 14.39 -4.30 0.22
CA ALA A 171 15.66 -3.57 0.28
C ALA A 171 15.39 -2.09 0.60
N VAL A 172 16.11 -1.58 1.60
CA VAL A 172 15.91 -0.23 2.14
C VAL A 172 16.76 0.76 1.35
N ALA A 173 16.10 1.70 0.69
CA ALA A 173 16.70 2.80 -0.04
C ALA A 173 16.91 4.05 0.85
N GLY A 174 16.05 4.24 1.85
CA GLY A 174 16.08 5.40 2.73
C GLY A 174 15.44 5.12 4.09
N LEU A 175 15.98 5.72 5.15
CA LEU A 175 15.41 5.75 6.50
C LEU A 175 15.38 7.19 6.98
N GLU A 176 14.21 7.67 7.42
CA GLU A 176 14.07 9.01 8.00
C GLU A 176 13.23 9.00 9.27
N HIS A 177 13.55 9.90 10.19
CA HIS A 177 12.79 10.10 11.43
C HIS A 177 11.79 11.23 11.23
N VAL A 178 10.56 11.02 11.72
CA VAL A 178 9.55 12.09 11.74
C VAL A 178 8.75 12.06 13.03
N ALA A 179 8.54 13.24 13.62
CA ALA A 179 7.67 13.44 14.77
C ALA A 179 6.30 13.98 14.34
N LEU A 180 5.23 13.17 14.49
CA LEU A 180 3.86 13.53 14.09
C LEU A 180 2.93 13.42 15.30
N GLY A 181 2.14 14.47 15.56
CA GLY A 181 1.15 14.44 16.65
C GLY A 181 1.72 14.18 18.05
N GLY A 182 3.03 14.36 18.26
CA GLY A 182 3.72 14.05 19.52
C GLY A 182 4.22 12.61 19.66
N ASN A 183 4.14 11.80 18.60
CA ASN A 183 4.77 10.48 18.52
C ASN A 183 5.92 10.52 17.52
N ASP A 184 6.92 9.66 17.73
CA ASP A 184 8.01 9.45 16.79
C ASP A 184 7.71 8.26 15.88
N TYR A 185 8.06 8.42 14.62
CA TYR A 185 7.88 7.43 13.56
C TYR A 185 9.17 7.29 12.74
N LEU A 186 9.31 6.12 12.13
CA LEU A 186 10.34 5.83 11.14
C LEU A 186 9.68 5.71 9.78
N LEU A 187 10.13 6.53 8.84
CA LEU A 187 9.81 6.36 7.43
C LEU A 187 10.86 5.45 6.80
N VAL A 188 10.38 4.48 6.04
CA VAL A 188 11.20 3.50 5.33
C VAL A 188 10.86 3.59 3.85
N LEU A 189 11.84 4.01 3.06
CA LEU A 189 11.77 3.99 1.60
C LEU A 189 12.35 2.66 1.08
N SER A 190 11.59 1.95 0.26
CA SER A 190 11.95 0.63 -0.27
C SER A 190 12.12 0.67 -1.78
N ASP A 191 13.28 0.25 -2.28
CA ASP A 191 13.56 0.17 -3.73
C ASP A 191 12.99 -1.09 -4.39
N SER A 192 12.64 -2.10 -3.60
CA SER A 192 12.12 -3.37 -4.12
C SER A 192 10.69 -3.27 -4.66
N ASP A 193 9.90 -2.34 -4.11
CA ASP A 193 8.50 -2.10 -4.47
C ASP A 193 8.18 -0.61 -4.65
N ASP A 194 9.19 0.25 -4.72
CA ASP A 194 9.07 1.69 -4.96
C ASP A 194 8.05 2.37 -4.02
N SER A 195 8.16 2.04 -2.73
CA SER A 195 7.16 2.41 -1.72
C SER A 195 7.76 3.14 -0.52
N LEU A 196 6.90 3.94 0.14
CA LEU A 196 7.17 4.61 1.41
C LEU A 196 6.30 3.97 2.49
N THR A 197 6.92 3.55 3.59
CA THR A 197 6.22 2.90 4.71
C THR A 197 6.47 3.70 6.00
N LEU A 198 5.42 4.00 6.74
CA LEU A 198 5.47 4.66 8.04
C LEU A 198 5.38 3.62 9.15
N MET A 199 6.39 3.58 10.00
CA MET A 199 6.49 2.63 11.10
C MET A 199 6.44 3.33 12.45
N ARG A 200 5.78 2.69 13.42
CA ARG A 200 5.71 3.15 14.81
C ARG A 200 6.32 2.14 15.76
N GLN A 201 7.11 2.61 16.72
CA GLN A 201 7.61 1.75 17.79
C GLN A 201 6.49 1.40 18.78
N THR A 202 6.30 0.09 19.03
CA THR A 202 5.33 -0.46 20.00
C THR A 202 6.04 -1.33 21.05
N ILE A 203 5.29 -1.85 22.04
CA ILE A 203 5.82 -2.71 23.11
C ILE A 203 6.40 -4.04 22.55
N GLY A 204 6.08 -4.41 21.30
CA GLY A 204 6.58 -5.61 20.62
C GLY A 204 7.38 -5.33 19.35
N GLY A 205 8.02 -4.17 19.23
CA GLY A 205 8.85 -3.80 18.06
C GLY A 205 8.23 -2.71 17.18
N LEU A 206 8.84 -2.43 16.02
CA LEU A 206 8.24 -1.55 15.02
C LEU A 206 7.05 -2.26 14.37
N ARG A 207 5.98 -1.51 14.14
CA ARG A 207 4.85 -1.94 13.32
C ARG A 207 4.66 -0.97 12.18
N ASP A 208 4.36 -1.51 11.00
CA ASP A 208 3.79 -0.75 9.90
C ASP A 208 2.45 -0.16 10.35
N ILE A 209 2.22 1.11 10.04
CA ILE A 209 0.96 1.81 10.30
C ILE A 209 0.51 2.66 9.11
N GLY A 210 1.20 2.56 7.97
CA GLY A 210 0.91 3.36 6.80
C GLY A 210 1.84 3.01 5.65
N HIS A 211 1.28 2.91 4.46
CA HIS A 211 2.00 2.55 3.25
C HIS A 211 1.55 3.46 2.10
N LEU A 212 2.49 3.85 1.25
CA LEU A 212 2.25 4.66 0.07
C LEU A 212 3.13 4.16 -1.07
N ASP A 213 2.51 3.81 -2.19
CA ASP A 213 3.17 3.38 -3.42
C ASP A 213 2.48 4.03 -4.64
N ALA A 214 2.69 3.47 -5.84
CA ALA A 214 2.06 3.96 -7.06
C ALA A 214 0.51 3.94 -7.03
N SER A 215 -0.11 2.99 -6.31
CA SER A 215 -1.58 2.92 -6.18
C SER A 215 -2.12 4.13 -5.42
N GLY A 216 -1.49 4.44 -4.29
CA GLY A 216 -1.84 5.58 -3.44
C GLY A 216 -1.44 6.96 -3.98
N GLY A 217 -1.01 7.06 -5.24
CA GLY A 217 -0.70 8.34 -5.91
C GLY A 217 0.78 8.72 -5.94
N MET A 218 1.71 7.80 -5.66
CA MET A 218 3.16 8.02 -5.80
C MET A 218 3.73 7.28 -7.03
N PRO A 219 3.49 7.75 -8.27
CA PRO A 219 3.95 7.08 -9.49
C PRO A 219 5.46 7.28 -9.70
N VAL A 220 6.27 6.51 -8.97
CA VAL A 220 7.73 6.54 -9.01
C VAL A 220 8.30 5.18 -9.41
N SER A 221 9.54 5.19 -9.90
CA SER A 221 10.30 3.95 -10.07
C SER A 221 11.79 4.16 -9.80
N GLY A 222 12.42 3.19 -9.14
CA GLY A 222 13.83 3.28 -8.73
C GLY A 222 14.02 4.39 -7.70
N VAL A 223 13.29 4.32 -6.59
CA VAL A 223 13.46 5.25 -5.46
C VAL A 223 14.86 5.17 -4.86
N THR A 224 15.47 6.31 -4.55
CA THR A 224 16.88 6.37 -4.09
C THR A 224 17.12 7.31 -2.93
N HIS A 225 16.25 8.30 -2.71
CA HIS A 225 16.45 9.33 -1.67
C HIS A 225 15.15 9.59 -0.93
N LEU A 226 15.28 9.76 0.38
CA LEU A 226 14.21 10.15 1.28
C LEU A 226 14.71 11.31 2.14
N GLU A 227 13.95 12.38 2.19
CA GLU A 227 14.22 13.55 3.04
C GLU A 227 12.95 13.92 3.81
N VAL A 228 13.08 14.39 5.05
CA VAL A 228 11.94 14.86 5.85
C VAL A 228 12.13 16.32 6.23
N THR A 229 11.09 17.11 6.07
CA THR A 229 11.12 18.53 6.45
C THR A 229 9.80 18.99 7.08
N GLN A 230 9.87 20.10 7.82
CA GLN A 230 8.69 20.80 8.31
C GLN A 230 8.59 22.16 7.64
N ALA A 231 7.50 22.38 6.90
CA ALA A 231 7.21 23.64 6.25
C ALA A 231 5.78 24.07 6.58
N HIS A 232 5.57 25.35 6.84
CA HIS A 232 4.23 25.93 7.03
C HIS A 232 3.35 25.21 8.07
N GLY A 233 3.95 24.61 9.10
CA GLY A 233 3.25 23.89 10.17
C GLY A 233 2.84 22.45 9.83
N GLN A 234 3.31 21.93 8.70
CA GLN A 234 3.04 20.59 8.17
C GLN A 234 4.37 19.85 7.96
N ALA A 235 4.37 18.54 8.23
CA ALA A 235 5.51 17.68 7.92
C ALA A 235 5.35 17.09 6.52
N TYR A 236 6.46 17.01 5.79
CA TYR A 236 6.53 16.46 4.44
C TYR A 236 7.69 15.47 4.35
N ALA A 237 7.46 14.35 3.67
CA ALA A 237 8.53 13.53 3.13
C ALA A 237 8.75 13.89 1.65
N LEU A 238 10.00 13.97 1.22
CA LEU A 238 10.37 14.15 -0.18
C LEU A 238 11.04 12.86 -0.65
N VAL A 239 10.45 12.25 -1.67
CA VAL A 239 10.92 10.99 -2.25
C VAL A 239 11.58 11.29 -3.59
N GLY A 240 12.90 11.13 -3.64
CA GLY A 240 13.69 11.22 -4.87
C GLY A 240 13.80 9.84 -5.52
N ALA A 241 13.46 9.76 -6.81
CA ALA A 241 13.53 8.54 -7.59
C ALA A 241 14.41 8.71 -8.82
N ALA A 242 15.52 7.97 -8.87
CA ALA A 242 16.47 8.02 -9.96
C ALA A 242 15.91 7.39 -11.23
N GLY A 243 15.16 6.28 -11.11
CA GLY A 243 14.63 5.54 -12.25
C GLY A 243 13.57 6.31 -13.05
N SER A 244 12.67 7.01 -12.36
CA SER A 244 11.67 7.90 -12.97
C SER A 244 12.18 9.32 -13.19
N GLY A 245 13.28 9.72 -12.54
CA GLY A 245 13.80 11.08 -12.57
C GLY A 245 12.80 12.06 -11.94
N THR A 246 12.36 11.79 -10.71
CA THR A 246 11.28 12.56 -10.06
C THR A 246 11.59 12.89 -8.61
N VAL A 247 11.00 13.99 -8.12
CA VAL A 247 10.89 14.31 -6.69
C VAL A 247 9.41 14.39 -6.35
N THR A 248 8.93 13.51 -5.47
CA THR A 248 7.55 13.49 -4.99
C THR A 248 7.47 14.09 -3.58
N VAL A 249 6.51 14.98 -3.35
CA VAL A 249 6.20 15.53 -2.03
C VAL A 249 5.02 14.77 -1.45
N VAL A 250 5.24 14.20 -0.27
CA VAL A 250 4.25 13.44 0.50
C VAL A 250 3.91 14.21 1.76
N ALA A 251 2.65 14.62 1.90
CA ALA A 251 2.14 15.24 3.12
C ALA A 251 1.93 14.19 4.21
N LEU A 252 2.41 14.47 5.42
CA LEU A 252 2.33 13.55 6.57
C LEU A 252 1.38 14.09 7.64
N SER A 253 0.16 13.57 7.72
CA SER A 253 -0.81 14.04 8.71
C SER A 253 -0.32 13.79 10.15
N ARG A 254 -0.95 14.46 11.13
CA ARG A 254 -0.66 14.21 12.56
C ARG A 254 -0.98 12.79 13.02
N SER A 255 -1.83 12.07 12.28
CA SER A 255 -2.21 10.67 12.54
C SER A 255 -1.33 9.65 11.83
N GLY A 256 -0.45 10.08 10.92
CA GLY A 256 0.41 9.18 10.14
C GLY A 256 -0.12 8.84 8.74
N GLU A 257 -1.28 9.37 8.34
CA GLU A 257 -1.74 9.30 6.95
C GLU A 257 -0.72 9.99 6.02
N MET A 258 -0.40 9.32 4.92
CA MET A 258 0.54 9.79 3.89
C MET A 258 -0.23 10.06 2.60
N THR A 259 -0.01 11.23 1.99
CA THR A 259 -0.65 11.59 0.72
C THR A 259 0.36 12.24 -0.21
N ALA A 260 0.55 11.69 -1.40
CA ALA A 260 1.32 12.34 -2.46
C ALA A 260 0.54 13.57 -2.97
N ILE A 261 1.08 14.75 -2.75
CA ILE A 261 0.38 16.03 -3.02
C ILE A 261 1.00 16.82 -4.15
N ASP A 262 2.26 16.52 -4.48
CA ASP A 262 2.94 17.12 -5.60
C ASP A 262 4.06 16.20 -6.10
N GLN A 263 4.40 16.29 -7.38
CA GLN A 263 5.53 15.56 -7.94
C GLN A 263 6.11 16.33 -9.11
N VAL A 264 7.43 16.51 -9.14
CA VAL A 264 8.14 17.18 -10.23
C VAL A 264 9.03 16.21 -10.97
N GLY A 265 9.03 16.29 -12.30
CA GLY A 265 9.84 15.45 -13.18
C GLY A 265 11.08 16.15 -13.72
N ASP A 266 12.08 15.34 -14.08
CA ASP A 266 13.28 15.81 -14.75
C ASP A 266 13.00 16.25 -16.20
N THR A 267 13.71 17.31 -16.59
CA THR A 267 13.75 17.92 -17.91
C THR A 267 15.08 18.67 -18.07
N GLN A 268 15.38 19.20 -19.25
CA GLN A 268 16.53 20.11 -19.40
C GLN A 268 16.41 21.43 -18.63
N ASP A 269 15.20 21.77 -18.18
CA ASP A 269 14.94 22.94 -17.33
C ASP A 269 15.16 22.64 -15.85
N THR A 270 15.06 21.38 -15.41
CA THR A 270 15.20 21.00 -13.99
C THR A 270 16.51 20.24 -13.69
N ARG A 271 17.03 19.46 -14.65
CA ARG A 271 18.40 18.90 -14.68
C ARG A 271 18.78 17.97 -13.53
N PHE A 272 17.84 17.20 -13.02
CA PHE A 272 18.07 16.19 -11.99
C PHE A 272 17.84 14.76 -12.49
N GLY A 273 17.93 14.52 -13.80
CA GLY A 273 17.86 13.18 -14.40
C GLY A 273 18.84 12.21 -13.76
N ASP A 274 18.48 10.93 -13.62
CA ASP A 274 19.20 9.97 -12.78
C ASP A 274 19.51 10.57 -11.39
N LEU A 275 18.48 11.06 -10.68
CA LEU A 275 18.61 11.82 -9.43
C LEU A 275 19.62 11.16 -8.48
N THR A 276 20.72 11.87 -8.23
CA THR A 276 21.84 11.36 -7.42
C THR A 276 21.85 11.92 -6.02
N ASP A 277 21.17 13.04 -5.78
CA ASP A 277 21.04 13.62 -4.46
C ASP A 277 19.85 14.60 -4.34
N LEU A 278 19.32 14.73 -3.14
CA LEU A 278 18.16 15.55 -2.77
C LEU A 278 18.37 16.07 -1.36
N THR A 279 18.25 17.39 -1.14
CA THR A 279 18.41 17.98 0.19
C THR A 279 17.47 19.14 0.43
N CYS A 280 17.10 19.36 1.69
CA CYS A 280 16.25 20.47 2.12
C CYS A 280 17.01 21.46 3.01
N VAL A 281 16.75 22.76 2.84
CA VAL A 281 17.33 23.82 3.67
C VAL A 281 16.27 24.85 4.06
N THR A 282 16.22 25.20 5.35
CA THR A 282 15.31 26.24 5.84
C THR A 282 16.04 27.57 5.97
N LEU A 283 15.52 28.62 5.33
CA LEU A 283 16.00 29.99 5.46
C LEU A 283 14.81 30.91 5.78
N SER A 284 14.91 31.67 6.87
CA SER A 284 13.86 32.63 7.29
C SER A 284 12.45 32.03 7.42
N GLY A 285 12.35 30.75 7.80
CA GLY A 285 11.07 30.04 7.96
C GLY A 285 10.45 29.53 6.65
N ARG A 286 11.16 29.65 5.53
CA ARG A 286 10.81 29.09 4.23
C ARG A 286 11.73 27.91 3.92
N VAL A 287 11.20 26.89 3.27
CA VAL A 287 11.93 25.66 2.96
C VAL A 287 12.26 25.61 1.48
N PHE A 288 13.55 25.42 1.18
CA PHE A 288 14.06 25.26 -0.16
C PHE A 288 14.52 23.82 -0.36
N VAL A 289 14.25 23.29 -1.54
CA VAL A 289 14.55 21.92 -1.95
C VAL A 289 15.54 21.98 -3.11
N ILE A 290 16.63 21.24 -3.01
CA ILE A 290 17.62 21.15 -4.08
C ILE A 290 17.72 19.70 -4.54
N ALA A 291 17.48 19.48 -5.83
CA ALA A 291 17.62 18.18 -6.48
C ALA A 291 18.69 18.27 -7.57
N ALA A 292 19.55 17.26 -7.65
CA ALA A 292 20.66 17.24 -8.59
C ALA A 292 20.90 15.81 -9.13
N GLY A 293 21.53 15.71 -10.30
CA GLY A 293 21.66 14.39 -10.96
C GLY A 293 22.70 14.30 -12.07
N GLY A 294 22.48 13.31 -12.92
CA GLY A 294 23.25 12.98 -14.12
C GLY A 294 23.19 14.00 -15.26
N ASP A 295 22.36 15.04 -15.13
CA ASP A 295 22.13 16.05 -16.16
C ASP A 295 23.07 17.28 -16.07
N ASP A 296 24.27 17.05 -15.55
CA ASP A 296 25.33 18.05 -15.33
C ASP A 296 24.90 19.27 -14.49
N GLY A 297 23.91 19.10 -13.60
CA GLY A 297 23.30 20.22 -12.88
C GLY A 297 22.26 19.81 -11.83
N GLY A 298 21.37 20.76 -11.55
CA GLY A 298 20.26 20.58 -10.63
C GLY A 298 19.35 21.79 -10.59
N THR A 299 18.31 21.71 -9.76
CA THR A 299 17.29 22.74 -9.57
C THR A 299 17.18 23.13 -8.10
N LEU A 300 16.96 24.42 -7.86
CA LEU A 300 16.54 24.99 -6.59
C LEU A 300 15.06 25.31 -6.68
N MET A 301 14.28 24.75 -5.76
CA MET A 301 12.84 24.93 -5.65
C MET A 301 12.49 25.42 -4.24
N GLU A 302 11.33 26.02 -4.09
CA GLU A 302 10.76 26.36 -2.79
C GLU A 302 9.50 25.52 -2.52
N LEU A 303 9.40 24.98 -1.31
CA LEU A 303 8.21 24.26 -0.85
C LEU A 303 7.16 25.26 -0.34
N LEU A 304 6.15 25.50 -1.17
CA LEU A 304 5.06 26.43 -0.89
C LEU A 304 4.05 25.85 0.12
N PRO A 305 3.19 26.69 0.73
CA PRO A 305 2.04 26.25 1.49
C PRO A 305 1.16 25.30 0.66
N GLY A 306 0.70 24.21 1.27
CA GLY A 306 0.04 23.12 0.54
C GLY A 306 1.01 22.10 -0.06
N GLY A 307 2.32 22.38 -0.05
CA GLY A 307 3.41 21.46 -0.40
C GLY A 307 3.73 21.38 -1.89
N ARG A 308 3.27 22.35 -2.68
CA ARG A 308 3.69 22.54 -4.07
C ARG A 308 5.15 22.97 -4.14
N LEU A 309 5.94 22.39 -5.04
CA LEU A 309 7.30 22.83 -5.36
C LEU A 309 7.26 23.93 -6.42
N LEU A 310 7.79 25.10 -6.08
CA LEU A 310 7.93 26.22 -7.01
C LEU A 310 9.37 26.32 -7.52
N HIS A 311 9.57 26.41 -8.83
CA HIS A 311 10.87 26.70 -9.42
C HIS A 311 11.42 28.04 -8.95
N ILE A 312 12.68 28.04 -8.50
CA ILE A 312 13.42 29.28 -8.29
C ILE A 312 14.46 29.45 -9.39
N GLU A 313 15.38 28.51 -9.50
CA GLU A 313 16.52 28.60 -10.41
C GLU A 313 17.13 27.23 -10.74
N THR A 314 17.75 27.12 -11.91
CA THR A 314 18.45 25.90 -12.37
C THR A 314 19.92 26.21 -12.57
N PHE A 315 20.80 25.35 -12.08
CA PHE A 315 22.25 25.46 -12.27
C PHE A 315 22.77 24.34 -13.18
N SER A 316 23.81 24.63 -13.96
CA SER A 316 24.40 23.65 -14.86
C SER A 316 25.84 23.97 -15.25
N ALA A 317 26.62 22.91 -15.48
CA ALA A 317 28.03 23.05 -15.86
C ALA A 317 28.26 23.94 -17.08
N SER A 318 27.36 23.86 -18.07
CA SER A 318 27.45 24.61 -19.32
C SER A 318 27.19 26.11 -19.19
N ALA A 319 26.43 26.53 -18.16
CA ALA A 319 26.01 27.92 -17.98
C ALA A 319 26.98 28.71 -17.09
N GLU A 320 27.67 28.05 -16.17
CA GLU A 320 28.37 28.72 -15.06
C GLU A 320 29.90 28.54 -15.08
N GLY A 321 30.45 27.90 -16.11
CA GLY A 321 31.89 27.69 -16.26
C GLY A 321 32.44 26.60 -15.33
N MET A 322 31.59 25.69 -14.86
CA MET A 322 31.99 24.53 -14.07
C MET A 322 32.62 23.46 -14.97
N ALA A 323 33.24 22.44 -14.36
CA ALA A 323 33.63 21.24 -15.09
C ALA A 323 32.37 20.46 -15.52
N ALA A 324 32.37 19.83 -16.69
CA ALA A 324 31.27 18.92 -17.05
C ALA A 324 31.35 17.65 -16.19
N GLY A 325 30.20 17.03 -15.90
CA GLY A 325 30.08 15.77 -15.19
C GLY A 325 28.89 15.74 -14.23
N ASN A 326 28.30 14.55 -14.11
CA ASN A 326 27.24 14.18 -13.19
C ASN A 326 27.58 14.58 -11.75
N VAL A 327 26.54 15.00 -11.04
CA VAL A 327 26.59 15.24 -9.60
C VAL A 327 26.68 13.89 -8.88
N SER A 328 27.60 13.75 -7.92
CA SER A 328 27.75 12.52 -7.13
C SER A 328 27.42 12.67 -5.65
N ALA A 329 27.37 13.90 -5.15
CA ALA A 329 26.94 14.26 -3.80
C ALA A 329 26.64 15.76 -3.72
N LEU A 330 25.72 16.14 -2.84
CA LEU A 330 25.19 17.49 -2.66
C LEU A 330 24.93 17.74 -1.17
N THR A 331 25.21 18.95 -0.69
CA THR A 331 24.66 19.42 0.59
C THR A 331 24.40 20.92 0.53
N ALA A 332 23.40 21.40 1.26
CA ALA A 332 23.07 22.81 1.35
C ALA A 332 22.88 23.25 2.80
N VAL A 333 23.18 24.52 3.08
CA VAL A 333 23.09 25.08 4.43
C VAL A 333 22.73 26.56 4.39
N ALA A 334 21.84 26.97 5.30
CA ALA A 334 21.56 28.37 5.54
C ALA A 334 22.71 28.98 6.36
N TRP A 335 23.45 29.92 5.77
CA TRP A 335 24.57 30.60 6.41
C TRP A 335 24.61 32.06 5.99
N GLN A 336 24.66 32.97 6.97
CA GLN A 336 24.72 34.42 6.73
C GLN A 336 23.57 34.96 5.85
N ASP A 337 22.34 34.53 6.15
CA ASP A 337 21.11 34.90 5.43
C ASP A 337 21.10 34.51 3.94
N ARG A 338 21.90 33.50 3.58
CA ARG A 338 22.05 32.93 2.23
C ARG A 338 22.00 31.41 2.31
N ILE A 339 21.81 30.78 1.18
CA ILE A 339 21.97 29.33 1.05
C ILE A 339 23.31 29.07 0.36
N GLU A 340 24.20 28.36 1.04
CA GLU A 340 25.43 27.82 0.45
C GLU A 340 25.17 26.38 0.01
N ILE A 341 25.49 26.06 -1.23
CA ILE A 341 25.30 24.73 -1.83
C ILE A 341 26.68 24.21 -2.23
N PHE A 342 27.01 22.99 -1.80
CA PHE A 342 28.25 22.31 -2.10
C PHE A 342 27.98 21.05 -2.90
N LEU A 343 28.75 20.82 -3.96
CA LEU A 343 28.49 19.74 -4.90
C LEU A 343 29.79 19.03 -5.32
N ALA A 344 29.78 17.70 -5.28
CA ALA A 344 30.85 16.87 -5.80
C ALA A 344 30.43 16.22 -7.14
N ARG A 345 31.43 15.79 -7.92
CA ARG A 345 31.23 15.13 -9.22
C ARG A 345 31.89 13.77 -9.28
N GLU A 346 31.28 12.86 -10.03
CA GLU A 346 31.74 11.47 -10.18
C GLU A 346 33.22 11.34 -10.60
N ASN A 347 33.69 12.26 -11.45
CA ASN A 347 35.08 12.29 -11.96
C ASN A 347 35.85 13.54 -11.53
N GLY A 348 35.32 14.31 -10.58
CA GLY A 348 35.92 15.54 -10.08
C GLY A 348 36.87 15.28 -8.91
N ALA A 349 37.97 16.04 -8.85
CA ALA A 349 38.84 16.11 -7.67
C ALA A 349 38.54 17.35 -6.80
N THR A 350 37.42 18.02 -7.08
CA THR A 350 37.03 19.32 -6.50
C THR A 350 35.57 19.28 -6.07
N ILE A 351 35.24 20.12 -5.10
CA ILE A 351 33.87 20.45 -4.70
C ILE A 351 33.54 21.84 -5.24
N ASP A 352 32.41 21.96 -5.92
CA ASP A 352 31.86 23.22 -6.41
C ASP A 352 31.01 23.89 -5.31
N GLN A 353 31.08 25.21 -5.21
CA GLN A 353 30.27 26.00 -4.28
C GLN A 353 29.38 27.01 -5.01
N PHE A 354 28.11 27.03 -4.66
CA PHE A 354 27.13 28.02 -5.09
C PHE A 354 26.59 28.79 -3.89
N THR A 355 26.31 30.06 -4.10
CA THR A 355 25.59 30.88 -3.13
C THR A 355 24.30 31.33 -3.78
N PHE A 356 23.18 31.06 -3.12
CA PHE A 356 21.89 31.66 -3.41
C PHE A 356 21.59 32.75 -2.38
N ASP A 357 21.37 33.96 -2.89
CA ASP A 357 21.02 35.13 -2.08
C ASP A 357 19.62 35.61 -2.46
N PRO A 358 18.59 35.20 -1.70
CA PRO A 358 17.22 35.66 -1.93
C PRO A 358 16.99 37.12 -1.51
N GLY A 359 17.99 37.78 -0.90
CA GLY A 359 17.76 38.99 -0.15
C GLY A 359 16.94 38.74 1.12
N PRO A 360 16.47 39.81 1.80
CA PRO A 360 15.63 39.67 2.98
C PRO A 360 14.31 38.96 2.64
N LEU A 361 13.99 37.91 3.39
CA LEU A 361 12.75 37.13 3.24
C LEU A 361 11.85 37.27 4.47
N SER A 362 10.55 37.19 4.25
CA SER A 362 9.54 37.06 5.30
C SER A 362 8.87 35.67 5.28
N PRO A 363 8.46 35.11 6.43
CA PRO A 363 7.66 33.88 6.46
C PRO A 363 6.31 34.04 5.74
N ALA A 364 5.67 32.91 5.40
CA ALA A 364 4.35 32.90 4.78
C ALA A 364 3.28 33.65 5.60
N ARG A 365 2.40 34.36 4.90
CA ARG A 365 1.27 35.11 5.48
C ARG A 365 -0.02 34.75 4.74
N TYR A 366 -1.10 34.61 5.49
CA TYR A 366 -2.39 34.11 4.99
C TYR A 366 -3.48 35.17 5.11
N ALA A 367 -4.26 35.36 4.06
CA ALA A 367 -5.53 36.06 4.11
C ALA A 367 -6.59 35.21 4.84
N PRO A 368 -7.60 35.82 5.47
CA PRO A 368 -8.70 35.08 6.08
C PRO A 368 -9.67 34.54 5.02
N ASP A 369 -10.37 33.44 5.34
CA ASP A 369 -11.54 33.03 4.56
C ASP A 369 -12.63 34.12 4.56
N GLY A 370 -13.37 34.20 3.45
CA GLY A 370 -14.41 35.19 3.19
C GLY A 370 -13.93 36.47 2.48
N GLY A 371 -12.69 36.49 1.99
CA GLY A 371 -12.06 37.64 1.33
C GLY A 371 -11.44 38.65 2.31
N GLY A 372 -10.29 39.19 1.93
CA GLY A 372 -9.43 40.00 2.78
C GLY A 372 -8.42 40.87 2.02
N LEU A 373 -7.72 41.71 2.76
CA LEU A 373 -6.61 42.53 2.26
C LEU A 373 -5.33 42.08 2.95
N LEU A 374 -4.35 41.64 2.17
CA LEU A 374 -3.03 41.28 2.65
C LEU A 374 -1.96 42.09 1.90
N ALA A 375 -1.13 42.81 2.65
CA ALA A 375 -0.03 43.60 2.10
C ALA A 375 1.31 43.15 2.69
N GLY A 376 2.28 42.87 1.82
CA GLY A 376 3.68 42.63 2.12
C GLY A 376 4.42 43.93 2.47
N GLY A 377 5.75 43.89 2.33
CA GLY A 377 6.66 44.91 2.84
C GLY A 377 7.74 45.31 1.84
N THR A 378 8.99 45.23 2.30
CA THR A 378 10.19 45.57 1.51
C THR A 378 11.13 44.37 1.39
N THR A 379 10.59 43.18 1.62
CA THR A 379 11.28 41.88 1.66
C THR A 379 10.64 40.99 0.60
N GLY A 380 11.29 39.91 0.17
CA GLY A 380 10.58 38.88 -0.57
C GLY A 380 9.53 38.21 0.33
N ASP A 381 8.28 38.61 0.16
CA ASP A 381 7.11 38.18 0.90
C ASP A 381 6.46 36.96 0.21
N LEU A 382 5.97 36.01 1.03
CA LEU A 382 5.14 34.90 0.58
C LEU A 382 3.71 35.13 1.09
N LEU A 383 2.81 35.52 0.19
CA LEU A 383 1.43 35.89 0.48
C LEU A 383 0.48 34.82 -0.09
N VAL A 384 -0.47 34.36 0.72
CA VAL A 384 -1.42 33.31 0.36
C VAL A 384 -2.83 33.81 0.59
N GLY A 385 -3.68 33.80 -0.43
CA GLY A 385 -5.11 34.06 -0.26
C GLY A 385 -5.84 32.89 0.41
N GLY A 386 -7.02 33.18 0.92
CA GLY A 386 -7.94 32.20 1.49
C GLY A 386 -9.03 31.85 0.48
N ASN A 387 -10.19 31.44 0.98
CA ASN A 387 -11.39 31.39 0.15
C ASN A 387 -12.08 32.78 0.10
N GLY A 388 -12.69 33.14 -1.03
CA GLY A 388 -13.37 34.42 -1.24
C GLY A 388 -12.47 35.50 -1.83
N GLU A 389 -13.06 36.61 -2.29
CA GLU A 389 -12.34 37.68 -3.02
C GLU A 389 -11.28 38.39 -2.17
N ASP A 390 -10.01 38.09 -2.43
CA ASP A 390 -8.83 38.63 -1.76
C ASP A 390 -8.15 39.75 -2.57
N THR A 391 -7.41 40.59 -1.86
CA THR A 391 -6.48 41.56 -2.45
C THR A 391 -5.11 41.36 -1.82
N LEU A 392 -4.17 40.85 -2.59
CA LEU A 392 -2.79 40.59 -2.20
C LEU A 392 -1.87 41.62 -2.85
N SER A 393 -1.02 42.28 -2.06
CA SER A 393 -0.03 43.25 -2.55
C SER A 393 1.35 42.93 -1.99
N GLY A 394 2.30 42.54 -2.84
CA GLY A 394 3.66 42.16 -2.47
C GLY A 394 4.46 43.33 -1.89
N GLY A 395 4.60 44.40 -2.67
CA GLY A 395 5.25 45.63 -2.22
C GLY A 395 6.58 45.84 -2.91
N ALA A 396 7.70 45.69 -2.19
CA ALA A 396 9.02 45.71 -2.80
C ALA A 396 9.80 44.47 -2.36
N GLY A 397 10.63 43.93 -3.25
CA GLY A 397 11.23 42.61 -3.05
C GLY A 397 10.72 41.67 -4.12
N ASP A 398 11.35 40.50 -4.26
CA ASP A 398 10.86 39.48 -5.19
C ASP A 398 9.81 38.63 -4.44
N ASP A 399 8.52 38.89 -4.69
CA ASP A 399 7.39 38.37 -3.93
C ASP A 399 6.75 37.13 -4.59
N ILE A 400 6.16 36.24 -3.78
CA ILE A 400 5.34 35.12 -4.24
C ILE A 400 3.92 35.30 -3.72
N LEU A 401 2.96 35.41 -4.64
CA LEU A 401 1.54 35.62 -4.36
C LEU A 401 0.75 34.41 -4.86
N ILE A 402 0.16 33.65 -3.93
CA ILE A 402 -0.75 32.54 -4.21
C ILE A 402 -2.18 33.06 -4.07
N ASP A 403 -2.99 32.96 -5.12
CA ASP A 403 -4.35 33.51 -5.21
C ASP A 403 -5.30 32.96 -4.13
N GLY A 404 -5.37 31.64 -3.97
CA GLY A 404 -6.44 31.01 -3.21
C GLY A 404 -7.66 30.79 -4.09
N GLY A 405 -8.85 30.70 -3.48
CA GLY A 405 -10.10 30.55 -4.24
C GLY A 405 -10.93 31.82 -4.13
N GLY A 406 -11.61 32.24 -5.18
CA GLY A 406 -12.31 33.52 -5.26
C GLY A 406 -11.88 34.30 -6.49
N CYS A 407 -12.51 35.46 -6.73
CA CYS A 407 -11.99 36.39 -7.74
C CYS A 407 -11.00 37.32 -7.06
N ASP A 408 -9.70 37.10 -7.28
CA ASP A 408 -8.64 37.76 -6.52
C ASP A 408 -7.96 38.90 -7.29
N ILE A 409 -7.42 39.84 -6.52
CA ILE A 409 -6.64 40.98 -7.01
C ILE A 409 -5.21 40.82 -6.51
N LEU A 410 -4.27 40.63 -7.45
CA LEU A 410 -2.85 40.45 -7.16
C LEU A 410 -2.06 41.68 -7.66
N ILE A 411 -1.17 42.20 -6.80
CA ILE A 411 -0.30 43.34 -7.10
C ILE A 411 1.11 42.95 -6.66
N GLY A 412 2.03 42.75 -7.60
CA GLY A 412 3.41 42.37 -7.29
C GLY A 412 4.17 43.53 -6.65
N GLY A 413 4.31 44.63 -7.39
CA GLY A 413 5.03 45.83 -6.98
C GLY A 413 6.44 45.92 -7.57
N ASP A 414 7.39 46.42 -6.76
CA ASP A 414 8.79 46.59 -7.17
C ASP A 414 9.56 45.29 -6.95
N GLY A 415 9.71 44.47 -7.98
CA GLY A 415 10.39 43.18 -7.82
C GLY A 415 10.26 42.31 -9.05
N ALA A 416 10.94 41.17 -9.07
CA ALA A 416 10.59 40.09 -9.98
C ALA A 416 9.65 39.15 -9.23
N ASP A 417 8.34 39.32 -9.45
CA ASP A 417 7.31 38.65 -8.66
C ASP A 417 6.80 37.39 -9.35
N VAL A 418 6.27 36.46 -8.56
CA VAL A 418 5.67 35.21 -9.03
C VAL A 418 4.22 35.15 -8.56
N PHE A 419 3.30 35.00 -9.51
CA PHE A 419 1.89 34.80 -9.24
C PHE A 419 1.53 33.32 -9.47
N VAL A 420 1.07 32.65 -8.42
CA VAL A 420 0.75 31.22 -8.40
C VAL A 420 -0.76 31.07 -8.34
N PHE A 421 -1.33 30.37 -9.32
CA PHE A 421 -2.78 30.25 -9.47
C PHE A 421 -3.28 28.87 -9.05
N THR A 422 -4.42 28.82 -8.39
CA THR A 422 -5.12 27.58 -8.02
C THR A 422 -6.43 27.43 -8.77
N PRO A 423 -6.84 26.21 -9.13
CA PRO A 423 -8.02 26.01 -9.97
C PRO A 423 -9.32 26.15 -9.16
N ASP A 424 -10.19 27.09 -9.54
CA ASP A 424 -11.51 27.27 -8.92
C ASP A 424 -12.61 27.79 -9.90
N GLY A 425 -12.22 28.17 -11.12
CA GLY A 425 -13.05 28.67 -12.20
C GLY A 425 -13.46 30.15 -12.06
N ALA A 426 -12.84 30.88 -11.14
CA ALA A 426 -13.06 32.31 -10.94
C ALA A 426 -12.26 33.15 -11.95
N LEU A 427 -12.17 34.46 -11.74
CA LEU A 427 -11.36 35.34 -12.57
C LEU A 427 -10.43 36.12 -11.65
N ASP A 428 -9.14 35.86 -11.81
CA ASP A 428 -8.10 36.55 -11.07
C ASP A 428 -7.44 37.63 -11.90
N VAL A 429 -7.03 38.70 -11.24
CA VAL A 429 -6.50 39.89 -11.90
C VAL A 429 -5.16 40.30 -11.30
N VAL A 430 -4.09 40.16 -12.08
CA VAL A 430 -2.79 40.77 -11.80
C VAL A 430 -2.80 42.22 -12.31
N HIS A 431 -2.50 43.18 -11.44
CA HIS A 431 -2.71 44.60 -11.73
C HIS A 431 -1.49 45.35 -12.31
N ASP A 432 -0.29 44.79 -12.17
CA ASP A 432 0.97 45.44 -12.51
C ASP A 432 2.02 44.47 -13.08
N PHE A 433 1.57 43.52 -13.89
CA PHE A 433 2.44 42.53 -14.51
C PHE A 433 3.45 43.18 -15.46
N THR A 434 4.72 42.82 -15.33
CA THR A 434 5.84 43.31 -16.13
C THR A 434 6.49 42.16 -16.91
N PRO A 435 6.19 42.03 -18.23
CA PRO A 435 6.75 40.94 -19.05
C PRO A 435 8.28 40.88 -19.05
N GLY A 436 8.83 39.67 -18.91
CA GLY A 436 10.28 39.43 -18.82
C GLY A 436 10.90 39.74 -17.46
N GLN A 437 10.14 40.26 -16.50
CA GLN A 437 10.53 40.45 -15.10
C GLN A 437 9.73 39.54 -14.17
N ASP A 438 8.40 39.58 -14.28
CA ASP A 438 7.49 38.77 -13.48
C ASP A 438 7.19 37.41 -14.12
N ARG A 439 6.71 36.48 -13.31
CA ARG A 439 6.42 35.10 -13.71
C ARG A 439 5.03 34.67 -13.27
N LEU A 440 4.50 33.67 -13.97
CA LEU A 440 3.24 33.01 -13.65
C LEU A 440 3.51 31.53 -13.44
N ASP A 441 2.99 30.99 -12.34
CA ASP A 441 2.84 29.56 -12.15
C ASP A 441 1.36 29.19 -12.42
N LEU A 442 1.14 28.55 -13.57
CA LEU A 442 -0.17 28.02 -13.99
C LEU A 442 -0.22 26.49 -13.88
N SER A 443 0.78 25.87 -13.27
CA SER A 443 0.97 24.42 -13.32
C SER A 443 -0.13 23.66 -12.56
N ALA A 444 -0.84 24.31 -11.64
CA ALA A 444 -2.01 23.74 -10.95
C ALA A 444 -3.24 23.63 -11.87
N LEU A 445 -3.29 24.45 -12.93
CA LEU A 445 -4.44 24.56 -13.83
C LEU A 445 -4.39 23.50 -14.94
N GLY A 446 -3.26 22.81 -15.08
CA GLY A 446 -3.06 21.69 -16.00
C GLY A 446 -1.80 21.82 -16.85
N ARG A 447 -1.47 20.73 -17.55
CA ARG A 447 -0.20 20.60 -18.26
C ARG A 447 -0.27 21.15 -19.69
N PHE A 448 0.68 22.01 -20.02
CA PHE A 448 0.93 22.50 -21.38
C PHE A 448 2.44 22.63 -21.63
N TYR A 449 2.85 22.68 -22.90
CA TYR A 449 4.26 22.70 -23.28
C TYR A 449 4.63 23.86 -24.21
N THR A 450 3.62 24.51 -24.79
CA THR A 450 3.80 25.64 -25.70
C THR A 450 2.69 26.64 -25.45
N LEU A 451 2.94 27.90 -25.82
CA LEU A 451 1.92 28.96 -25.74
C LEU A 451 0.70 28.65 -26.62
N ASP A 452 0.84 27.84 -27.67
CA ASP A 452 -0.29 27.45 -28.55
C ASP A 452 -1.39 26.65 -27.83
N ALA A 453 -1.09 26.11 -26.64
CA ALA A 453 -2.07 25.41 -25.80
C ALA A 453 -2.89 26.35 -24.90
N LEU A 454 -2.52 27.64 -24.84
CA LEU A 454 -3.20 28.66 -24.04
C LEU A 454 -4.11 29.50 -24.94
N ASP A 455 -5.30 29.82 -24.44
CA ASP A 455 -6.21 30.74 -25.12
C ASP A 455 -5.92 32.18 -24.66
N PHE A 456 -5.56 33.04 -25.61
CA PHE A 456 -5.22 34.44 -25.32
C PHE A 456 -6.27 35.41 -25.84
N THR A 457 -6.63 36.40 -25.03
CA THR A 457 -7.40 37.59 -25.45
C THR A 457 -6.64 38.86 -25.12
N GLU A 458 -6.10 39.53 -26.14
CA GLU A 458 -5.40 40.81 -25.96
C GLU A 458 -6.37 41.93 -25.54
N LEU A 459 -5.98 42.70 -24.52
CA LEU A 459 -6.74 43.82 -23.99
C LEU A 459 -6.01 45.16 -24.23
N PRO A 460 -6.70 46.31 -24.15
CA PRO A 460 -6.06 47.62 -24.35
C PRO A 460 -4.93 47.98 -23.37
N ASN A 461 -4.84 47.28 -22.24
CA ASN A 461 -3.88 47.53 -21.16
C ASN A 461 -3.33 46.22 -20.56
N GLY A 462 -3.41 45.11 -21.29
CA GLY A 462 -3.12 43.80 -20.72
C GLY A 462 -3.48 42.65 -21.65
N ILE A 463 -3.63 41.45 -21.07
CA ILE A 463 -4.01 40.23 -21.76
C ILE A 463 -4.79 39.31 -20.81
N GLU A 464 -5.71 38.53 -21.33
CA GLU A 464 -6.33 37.40 -20.62
C GLU A 464 -5.77 36.09 -21.15
N ILE A 465 -5.58 35.15 -20.22
CA ILE A 465 -5.09 33.79 -20.47
C ILE A 465 -6.13 32.84 -19.91
N THR A 466 -6.62 31.92 -20.73
CA THR A 466 -7.55 30.87 -20.31
C THR A 466 -6.93 29.49 -20.50
N LEU A 467 -7.02 28.64 -19.48
CA LEU A 467 -6.58 27.24 -19.49
C LEU A 467 -7.56 26.39 -18.67
N ASN A 468 -8.07 25.31 -19.26
CA ASN A 468 -8.96 24.34 -18.59
C ASN A 468 -10.18 24.92 -17.85
N GLY A 469 -10.68 26.08 -18.31
CA GLY A 469 -11.83 26.77 -17.71
C GLY A 469 -11.45 27.85 -16.70
N GLU A 470 -10.19 27.92 -16.29
CA GLU A 470 -9.63 29.00 -15.46
C GLU A 470 -9.25 30.20 -16.32
N THR A 471 -9.48 31.42 -15.83
CA THR A 471 -9.10 32.64 -16.57
C THR A 471 -8.34 33.62 -15.70
N VAL A 472 -7.12 33.94 -16.10
CA VAL A 472 -6.27 34.95 -15.46
C VAL A 472 -6.16 36.18 -16.35
N ARG A 473 -6.38 37.36 -15.77
CA ARG A 473 -6.18 38.65 -16.45
C ARG A 473 -4.90 39.32 -15.95
N LEU A 474 -4.00 39.65 -16.86
CA LEU A 474 -2.79 40.41 -16.58
C LEU A 474 -2.95 41.83 -17.10
N LEU A 475 -2.82 42.82 -16.22
CA LEU A 475 -2.74 44.23 -16.58
C LEU A 475 -1.28 44.68 -16.55
N SER A 476 -0.83 45.40 -17.58
CA SER A 476 0.55 45.89 -17.64
C SER A 476 0.81 46.96 -16.59
N SER A 477 1.98 46.88 -15.94
CA SER A 477 2.48 47.90 -15.00
C SER A 477 2.55 49.32 -15.61
N ASP A 478 2.78 49.43 -16.91
CA ASP A 478 2.91 50.70 -17.63
C ASP A 478 1.65 51.11 -18.43
N GLY A 479 0.61 50.28 -18.41
CA GLY A 479 -0.64 50.48 -19.14
C GLY A 479 -0.55 50.29 -20.66
N VAL A 480 0.58 49.79 -21.18
CA VAL A 480 0.73 49.35 -22.58
C VAL A 480 0.07 47.97 -22.75
N PRO A 481 -0.57 47.66 -23.89
CA PRO A 481 -1.06 46.31 -24.15
C PRO A 481 0.06 45.26 -24.06
N ILE A 482 -0.20 44.15 -23.37
CA ILE A 482 0.64 42.94 -23.43
C ILE A 482 0.15 42.14 -24.64
N ARG A 483 1.06 41.81 -25.56
CA ARG A 483 0.76 40.93 -26.68
C ARG A 483 1.32 39.55 -26.44
N VAL A 484 0.81 38.56 -27.17
CA VAL A 484 1.34 37.18 -27.11
C VAL A 484 2.83 37.16 -27.49
N GLU A 485 3.29 38.06 -28.36
CA GLU A 485 4.71 38.19 -28.74
C GLU A 485 5.61 38.74 -27.63
N ASP A 486 5.04 39.36 -26.58
CA ASP A 486 5.76 39.84 -25.40
C ASP A 486 5.93 38.73 -24.34
N LEU A 487 5.28 37.57 -24.54
CA LEU A 487 5.31 36.42 -23.65
C LEU A 487 6.26 35.35 -24.18
N ASP A 488 7.09 34.81 -23.29
CA ASP A 488 7.91 33.63 -23.55
C ASP A 488 7.42 32.45 -22.70
N ILE A 489 7.57 31.23 -23.20
CA ILE A 489 7.17 30.04 -22.42
C ILE A 489 7.91 29.96 -21.08
N GLY A 490 9.14 30.49 -20.98
CA GLY A 490 9.90 30.55 -19.74
C GLY A 490 9.36 31.53 -18.69
N MET A 491 8.33 32.33 -19.02
CA MET A 491 7.54 33.12 -18.06
C MET A 491 6.47 32.26 -17.35
N PHE A 492 6.09 31.13 -17.96
CA PHE A 492 5.21 30.11 -17.41
C PHE A 492 6.08 28.95 -16.93
N ARG A 493 6.51 29.00 -15.67
CA ARG A 493 7.38 27.96 -15.07
C ARG A 493 6.54 26.80 -14.52
N ASP A 494 7.22 25.75 -14.05
CA ASP A 494 6.59 24.64 -13.32
C ASP A 494 5.72 23.69 -14.19
N LEU A 495 5.99 23.59 -15.49
CA LEU A 495 5.23 22.69 -16.39
C LEU A 495 5.64 21.20 -16.32
N TRP A 496 6.50 20.87 -15.35
CA TRP A 496 7.05 19.54 -15.10
C TRP A 496 6.35 18.82 -13.93
N HIS A 497 5.26 19.37 -13.42
CA HIS A 497 4.45 18.68 -12.41
C HIS A 497 3.80 17.44 -13.02
N ILE A 498 3.77 16.38 -12.23
CA ILE A 498 3.21 15.07 -12.54
C ILE A 498 1.96 14.91 -11.69
N ASP A 499 0.91 14.35 -12.29
CA ASP A 499 -0.34 14.07 -11.60
C ASP A 499 -0.12 12.99 -10.53
N THR A 500 -0.45 13.31 -9.28
CA THR A 500 -0.36 12.40 -8.13
C THR A 500 -1.73 11.84 -7.72
N THR A 501 -2.76 12.01 -8.56
CA THR A 501 -4.05 11.37 -8.29
C THR A 501 -3.88 9.85 -8.21
N PRO A 502 -4.38 9.20 -7.14
CA PRO A 502 -4.35 7.76 -7.01
C PRO A 502 -4.90 7.08 -8.26
N PHE A 503 -4.14 6.13 -8.79
CA PHE A 503 -4.50 5.43 -10.00
C PHE A 503 -5.18 4.12 -9.64
N THR A 504 -6.45 3.96 -10.03
CA THR A 504 -7.07 2.63 -10.04
C THR A 504 -6.41 1.82 -11.15
N GLY A 505 -5.51 0.92 -10.76
CA GLY A 505 -4.79 0.03 -11.67
C GLY A 505 -5.71 -0.86 -12.48
N PRO A 506 -5.22 -1.45 -13.58
CA PRO A 506 -5.93 -2.55 -14.20
C PRO A 506 -5.96 -3.73 -13.24
N GLY A 507 -7.14 -4.29 -12.98
CA GLY A 507 -7.27 -5.54 -12.23
C GLY A 507 -6.41 -6.66 -12.84
N GLN A 508 -5.71 -7.37 -11.97
CA GLN A 508 -4.76 -8.44 -12.25
C GLN A 508 -5.35 -9.80 -11.94
N LYS A 509 -4.79 -10.84 -12.56
CA LYS A 509 -5.01 -12.23 -12.14
C LYS A 509 -3.69 -12.84 -11.73
N LEU A 510 -3.54 -13.10 -10.44
CA LEU A 510 -2.38 -13.73 -9.84
C LEU A 510 -2.72 -15.16 -9.43
N THR A 511 -1.78 -16.07 -9.62
CA THR A 511 -1.91 -17.48 -9.24
C THR A 511 -0.56 -17.95 -8.74
N GLY A 512 -0.50 -18.31 -7.45
CA GLY A 512 0.70 -18.84 -6.82
C GLY A 512 0.92 -20.31 -7.17
N THR A 513 1.79 -20.95 -6.40
CA THR A 513 2.24 -22.31 -6.61
C THR A 513 1.87 -23.21 -5.42
N THR A 514 2.72 -24.19 -5.10
CA THR A 514 2.51 -25.10 -3.95
C THR A 514 3.47 -24.76 -2.80
N ALA A 515 4.09 -23.59 -2.88
CA ALA A 515 5.05 -23.10 -1.90
C ALA A 515 4.44 -21.88 -1.24
N SER A 516 4.80 -21.64 0.03
CA SER A 516 4.43 -20.41 0.73
C SER A 516 4.93 -19.16 0.00
N GLU A 517 4.01 -18.32 -0.42
CA GLU A 517 4.22 -17.14 -1.25
C GLU A 517 3.58 -15.89 -0.63
N THR A 518 3.96 -14.73 -1.17
CA THR A 518 3.29 -13.46 -0.90
C THR A 518 2.86 -12.87 -2.23
N LEU A 519 1.55 -12.77 -2.44
CA LEU A 519 0.94 -12.29 -3.66
C LEU A 519 0.25 -10.95 -3.39
N LYS A 520 0.46 -9.97 -4.27
CA LYS A 520 -0.04 -8.59 -4.11
C LYS A 520 -0.71 -8.11 -5.39
N GLY A 521 -1.99 -7.78 -5.31
CA GLY A 521 -2.79 -7.28 -6.43
C GLY A 521 -2.42 -5.85 -6.82
N GLY A 522 -2.32 -4.97 -5.82
CA GLY A 522 -1.97 -3.57 -6.01
C GLY A 522 -3.24 -2.74 -6.13
N ALA A 523 -3.35 -1.91 -7.17
CA ALA A 523 -4.59 -1.19 -7.45
C ALA A 523 -5.40 -1.87 -8.56
N GLY A 524 -6.72 -1.73 -8.48
CA GLY A 524 -7.67 -2.33 -9.40
C GLY A 524 -8.43 -3.46 -8.73
N ASN A 525 -9.37 -4.05 -9.47
CA ASN A 525 -10.15 -5.19 -8.96
C ASN A 525 -9.41 -6.48 -9.29
N ASP A 526 -8.62 -6.99 -8.36
CA ASP A 526 -7.71 -8.11 -8.56
C ASP A 526 -8.37 -9.46 -8.27
N THR A 527 -7.86 -10.52 -8.91
CA THR A 527 -8.16 -11.91 -8.56
C THR A 527 -6.87 -12.60 -8.19
N ILE A 528 -6.73 -12.97 -6.92
CA ILE A 528 -5.53 -13.60 -6.38
C ILE A 528 -5.88 -15.01 -5.90
N ILE A 529 -5.17 -15.99 -6.44
CA ILE A 529 -5.29 -17.40 -6.07
C ILE A 529 -3.96 -17.81 -5.44
N GLY A 530 -3.94 -18.18 -4.15
CA GLY A 530 -2.73 -18.59 -3.43
C GLY A 530 -2.15 -19.88 -3.99
N GLY A 531 -2.97 -20.92 -4.01
CA GLY A 531 -2.58 -22.23 -4.53
C GLY A 531 -2.48 -23.21 -3.38
N GLY A 532 -1.29 -23.69 -3.05
CA GLY A 532 -1.10 -24.52 -1.86
C GLY A 532 0.13 -24.11 -1.07
N GLY A 533 0.16 -24.48 0.20
CA GLY A 533 1.13 -23.96 1.15
C GLY A 533 0.58 -22.68 1.80
N SER A 534 1.28 -22.22 2.84
CA SER A 534 0.80 -21.10 3.66
C SER A 534 1.18 -19.76 3.02
N ASP A 535 0.22 -19.12 2.37
CA ASP A 535 0.37 -17.91 1.56
C ASP A 535 -0.09 -16.65 2.28
N ILE A 536 0.36 -15.51 1.76
CA ILE A 536 -0.13 -14.19 2.15
C ILE A 536 -0.67 -13.48 0.91
N LEU A 537 -1.97 -13.20 0.90
CA LEU A 537 -2.68 -12.54 -0.19
C LEU A 537 -3.05 -11.12 0.22
N TRP A 538 -2.52 -10.14 -0.51
CA TRP A 538 -2.86 -8.72 -0.38
C TRP A 538 -3.64 -8.27 -1.61
N GLY A 539 -4.91 -7.90 -1.43
CA GLY A 539 -5.73 -7.32 -2.51
C GLY A 539 -5.16 -5.96 -2.90
N GLY A 540 -5.29 -5.01 -1.99
CA GLY A 540 -4.80 -3.64 -2.18
C GLY A 540 -6.00 -2.73 -2.39
N ASP A 541 -5.88 -1.76 -3.30
CA ASP A 541 -6.96 -0.82 -3.58
C ASP A 541 -7.91 -1.39 -4.65
N GLY A 542 -9.15 -1.69 -4.29
CA GLY A 542 -10.19 -2.10 -5.24
C GLY A 542 -11.07 -3.24 -4.76
N ASP A 543 -11.97 -3.69 -5.64
CA ASP A 543 -12.88 -4.79 -5.32
C ASP A 543 -12.21 -6.12 -5.68
N ASP A 544 -11.48 -6.69 -4.72
CA ASP A 544 -10.65 -7.87 -4.94
C ASP A 544 -11.37 -9.19 -4.69
N THR A 545 -10.87 -10.27 -5.31
CA THR A 545 -11.24 -11.65 -4.98
C THR A 545 -9.99 -12.41 -4.57
N LEU A 546 -9.89 -12.74 -3.28
CA LEU A 546 -8.78 -13.47 -2.67
C LEU A 546 -9.22 -14.90 -2.35
N ILE A 547 -8.54 -15.87 -2.93
CA ILE A 547 -8.81 -17.30 -2.80
C ILE A 547 -7.50 -17.95 -2.35
N ALA A 548 -7.47 -18.49 -1.15
CA ALA A 548 -6.24 -19.06 -0.60
C ALA A 548 -5.83 -20.35 -1.32
N GLU A 549 -6.79 -21.21 -1.63
CA GLU A 549 -6.54 -22.52 -2.24
C GLU A 549 -6.57 -22.56 -3.78
N ASP A 550 -6.09 -23.67 -4.36
CA ASP A 550 -6.21 -23.97 -5.79
C ASP A 550 -7.69 -24.05 -6.26
N LEU A 551 -7.94 -23.52 -7.46
CA LEU A 551 -9.21 -23.70 -8.18
C LEU A 551 -9.12 -24.82 -9.22
N ASN A 552 -10.19 -25.60 -9.33
CA ASN A 552 -10.37 -26.60 -10.37
C ASN A 552 -11.28 -26.07 -11.47
N PRO A 553 -10.72 -25.62 -12.61
CA PRO A 553 -11.49 -24.89 -13.61
C PRO A 553 -12.63 -25.70 -14.22
N ASP A 554 -12.51 -27.04 -14.26
CA ASP A 554 -13.55 -27.91 -14.82
C ASP A 554 -14.67 -28.16 -13.80
N LEU A 555 -14.32 -28.53 -12.56
CA LEU A 555 -15.29 -28.82 -11.50
C LEU A 555 -16.00 -27.53 -11.05
N ASP A 556 -15.27 -26.45 -10.83
CA ASP A 556 -15.82 -25.18 -10.33
C ASP A 556 -16.79 -24.56 -11.34
N ALA A 557 -16.47 -24.63 -12.63
CA ALA A 557 -17.38 -24.17 -13.67
C ALA A 557 -18.68 -24.97 -13.71
N GLN A 558 -18.60 -26.30 -13.56
CA GLN A 558 -19.75 -27.20 -13.52
C GLN A 558 -20.59 -26.95 -12.27
N SER A 559 -19.95 -26.90 -11.10
CA SER A 559 -20.57 -26.66 -9.81
C SER A 559 -21.30 -25.31 -9.78
N ALA A 560 -20.63 -24.24 -10.23
CA ALA A 560 -21.26 -22.92 -10.33
C ALA A 560 -22.46 -22.92 -11.30
N GLN A 561 -22.40 -23.71 -12.38
CA GLN A 561 -23.52 -23.83 -13.31
C GLN A 561 -24.70 -24.61 -12.71
N VAL A 562 -24.43 -25.69 -11.97
CA VAL A 562 -25.45 -26.46 -11.23
C VAL A 562 -26.10 -25.56 -10.17
N MET A 563 -25.29 -24.85 -9.38
CA MET A 563 -25.78 -23.88 -8.39
C MET A 563 -26.67 -22.81 -9.04
N ARG A 564 -26.25 -22.21 -10.17
CA ARG A 564 -27.09 -21.23 -10.88
C ARG A 564 -28.41 -21.81 -11.39
N LEU A 565 -28.44 -23.10 -11.75
CA LEU A 565 -29.68 -23.80 -12.10
C LEU A 565 -30.59 -24.00 -10.88
N TYR A 566 -30.05 -24.29 -9.70
CA TYR A 566 -30.82 -24.30 -8.45
C TYR A 566 -31.45 -22.92 -8.18
N HIS A 567 -30.68 -21.85 -8.31
CA HIS A 567 -31.20 -20.48 -8.18
C HIS A 567 -32.29 -20.20 -9.21
N ALA A 568 -32.00 -20.37 -10.50
CA ALA A 568 -32.93 -20.02 -11.57
C ALA A 568 -34.21 -20.89 -11.54
N ALA A 569 -34.06 -22.21 -11.39
CA ALA A 569 -35.17 -23.15 -11.48
C ALA A 569 -35.98 -23.24 -10.19
N LEU A 570 -35.33 -23.27 -9.02
CA LEU A 570 -35.97 -23.57 -7.73
C LEU A 570 -36.01 -22.38 -6.77
N GLY A 571 -35.24 -21.32 -7.03
CA GLY A 571 -35.22 -20.11 -6.19
C GLY A 571 -34.55 -20.31 -4.83
N ARG A 572 -33.61 -21.27 -4.74
CA ARG A 572 -32.86 -21.61 -3.52
C ARG A 572 -31.43 -22.04 -3.86
N LYS A 573 -30.55 -22.03 -2.86
CA LYS A 573 -29.22 -22.66 -2.92
C LYS A 573 -29.33 -24.20 -2.89
N PRO A 574 -28.39 -24.94 -3.51
CA PRO A 574 -28.33 -26.39 -3.35
C PRO A 574 -27.94 -26.79 -1.93
N ASP A 575 -28.38 -27.98 -1.53
CA ASP A 575 -27.76 -28.71 -0.41
C ASP A 575 -26.55 -29.51 -0.94
N LEU A 576 -25.66 -29.92 -0.02
CA LEU A 576 -24.41 -30.61 -0.36
C LEU A 576 -24.65 -31.92 -1.14
N GLU A 577 -25.65 -32.70 -0.73
CA GLU A 577 -26.00 -33.96 -1.42
C GLU A 577 -26.47 -33.70 -2.85
N GLY A 578 -27.33 -32.70 -3.05
CA GLY A 578 -27.88 -32.35 -4.35
C GLY A 578 -26.83 -31.84 -5.33
N ILE A 579 -25.92 -30.95 -4.91
CA ILE A 579 -24.87 -30.45 -5.80
C ILE A 579 -23.87 -31.55 -6.18
N VAL A 580 -23.41 -32.34 -5.20
CA VAL A 580 -22.50 -33.46 -5.44
C VAL A 580 -23.13 -34.49 -6.38
N TYR A 581 -24.43 -34.79 -6.21
CA TYR A 581 -25.16 -35.66 -7.12
C TYR A 581 -25.10 -35.17 -8.58
N TRP A 582 -25.42 -33.89 -8.82
CA TRP A 582 -25.43 -33.35 -10.19
C TRP A 582 -24.02 -33.24 -10.79
N ILE A 583 -23.01 -32.90 -9.98
CA ILE A 583 -21.60 -32.91 -10.40
C ILE A 583 -21.20 -34.32 -10.83
N GLN A 584 -21.53 -35.35 -10.05
CA GLN A 584 -21.26 -36.74 -10.42
C GLN A 584 -21.94 -37.13 -11.73
N GLN A 585 -23.21 -36.73 -11.95
CA GLN A 585 -23.89 -37.02 -13.20
C GLN A 585 -23.18 -36.36 -14.41
N LEU A 586 -22.69 -35.13 -14.24
CA LEU A 586 -21.91 -34.44 -15.28
C LEU A 586 -20.58 -35.15 -15.53
N ALA A 587 -19.88 -35.58 -14.47
CA ALA A 587 -18.66 -36.38 -14.56
C ALA A 587 -18.89 -37.72 -15.29
N ASP A 588 -20.06 -38.34 -15.11
CA ASP A 588 -20.49 -39.57 -15.80
C ASP A 588 -20.92 -39.33 -17.26
N GLY A 589 -20.89 -38.08 -17.74
CA GLY A 589 -21.14 -37.70 -19.13
C GLY A 589 -22.56 -37.23 -19.44
N LEU A 590 -23.35 -36.85 -18.44
CA LEU A 590 -24.65 -36.20 -18.64
C LEU A 590 -24.47 -34.89 -19.45
N SER A 591 -25.27 -34.70 -20.49
CA SER A 591 -25.18 -33.48 -21.29
C SER A 591 -25.92 -32.29 -20.64
N GLU A 592 -25.52 -31.05 -20.95
CA GLU A 592 -26.20 -29.84 -20.43
C GLU A 592 -27.72 -29.85 -20.66
N PRO A 593 -28.26 -30.26 -21.84
CA PRO A 593 -29.71 -30.35 -22.02
C PRO A 593 -30.36 -31.40 -21.10
N GLU A 594 -29.67 -32.50 -20.81
CA GLU A 594 -30.17 -33.52 -19.89
C GLU A 594 -30.14 -33.05 -18.45
N LEU A 595 -29.12 -32.28 -18.05
CA LEU A 595 -29.06 -31.59 -16.75
C LEU A 595 -30.28 -30.68 -16.55
N VAL A 596 -30.53 -29.76 -17.49
CA VAL A 596 -31.65 -28.82 -17.42
C VAL A 596 -33.00 -29.55 -17.38
N ARG A 597 -33.14 -30.63 -18.15
CA ARG A 597 -34.34 -31.49 -18.09
C ARG A 597 -34.48 -32.17 -16.73
N GLY A 598 -33.37 -32.58 -16.12
CA GLY A 598 -33.31 -33.12 -14.76
C GLY A 598 -33.96 -32.18 -13.74
N PHE A 599 -33.64 -30.88 -13.79
CA PHE A 599 -34.27 -29.88 -12.95
C PHE A 599 -35.75 -29.68 -13.28
N LEU A 600 -36.10 -29.37 -14.53
CA LEU A 600 -37.46 -28.96 -14.92
C LEU A 600 -38.52 -30.05 -14.75
N TYR A 601 -38.13 -31.31 -14.90
CA TYR A 601 -39.05 -32.44 -14.78
C TYR A 601 -38.83 -33.25 -13.49
N SER A 602 -38.08 -32.70 -12.52
CA SER A 602 -37.94 -33.29 -11.19
C SER A 602 -39.25 -33.22 -10.40
N GLU A 603 -39.42 -34.17 -9.47
CA GLU A 603 -40.50 -34.10 -8.47
C GLU A 603 -40.37 -32.84 -7.62
N GLU A 604 -39.14 -32.39 -7.37
CA GLU A 604 -38.87 -31.18 -6.61
C GLU A 604 -39.41 -29.93 -7.31
N PHE A 605 -39.12 -29.72 -8.60
CA PHE A 605 -39.63 -28.59 -9.38
C PHE A 605 -41.17 -28.62 -9.44
N ALA A 606 -41.74 -29.80 -9.67
CA ALA A 606 -43.19 -29.99 -9.67
C ALA A 606 -43.82 -29.66 -8.30
N THR A 607 -43.14 -29.99 -7.20
CA THR A 607 -43.59 -29.68 -5.84
C THR A 607 -43.45 -28.19 -5.51
N ALA A 608 -42.35 -27.57 -5.93
CA ALA A 608 -42.05 -26.16 -5.69
C ALA A 608 -42.97 -25.22 -6.47
N HIS A 609 -43.40 -25.61 -7.67
CA HIS A 609 -44.07 -24.70 -8.60
C HIS A 609 -45.39 -25.19 -9.18
N GLY A 610 -45.64 -26.50 -9.20
CA GLY A 610 -46.80 -27.10 -9.88
C GLY A 610 -46.74 -26.96 -11.41
N GLU A 611 -47.89 -27.12 -12.07
CA GLU A 611 -47.99 -26.87 -13.52
C GLU A 611 -48.04 -25.36 -13.78
N LEU A 612 -46.99 -24.83 -14.41
CA LEU A 612 -46.91 -23.42 -14.78
C LEU A 612 -47.40 -23.18 -16.21
N SER A 613 -48.21 -22.12 -16.39
CA SER A 613 -48.48 -21.56 -17.72
C SER A 613 -47.21 -20.93 -18.33
N THR A 614 -47.24 -20.52 -19.60
CA THR A 614 -46.10 -19.84 -20.24
C THR A 614 -45.72 -18.55 -19.51
N GLU A 615 -46.70 -17.69 -19.21
CA GLU A 615 -46.48 -16.43 -18.50
C GLU A 615 -46.00 -16.65 -17.05
N ASP A 616 -46.58 -17.63 -16.34
CA ASP A 616 -46.18 -17.95 -14.97
C ASP A 616 -44.77 -18.53 -14.91
N TYR A 617 -44.37 -19.33 -15.91
CA TYR A 617 -43.03 -19.87 -16.03
C TYR A 617 -41.99 -18.77 -16.21
N VAL A 618 -42.19 -17.87 -17.19
CA VAL A 618 -41.30 -16.72 -17.40
C VAL A 618 -41.21 -15.86 -16.14
N THR A 619 -42.35 -15.56 -15.52
CA THR A 619 -42.41 -14.75 -14.31
C THR A 619 -41.64 -15.41 -13.16
N ARG A 620 -41.76 -16.73 -12.99
CA ARG A 620 -41.07 -17.47 -11.92
C ARG A 620 -39.56 -17.44 -12.10
N ILE A 621 -39.05 -17.82 -13.26
CA ILE A 621 -37.60 -17.83 -13.54
C ILE A 621 -37.01 -16.42 -13.37
N TYR A 622 -37.71 -15.41 -13.90
CA TYR A 622 -37.28 -14.02 -13.78
C TYR A 622 -37.25 -13.53 -12.32
N THR A 623 -38.26 -13.90 -11.54
CA THR A 623 -38.33 -13.54 -10.11
C THR A 623 -37.24 -14.23 -9.30
N ASN A 624 -36.94 -15.49 -9.60
CA ASN A 624 -35.89 -16.23 -8.90
C ASN A 624 -34.50 -15.61 -9.13
N ILE A 625 -34.24 -15.08 -10.34
CA ILE A 625 -32.92 -14.54 -10.72
C ILE A 625 -32.73 -13.09 -10.28
N PHE A 626 -33.74 -12.24 -10.51
CA PHE A 626 -33.61 -10.80 -10.31
C PHE A 626 -34.30 -10.31 -9.03
N ALA A 627 -34.86 -11.23 -8.23
CA ALA A 627 -35.66 -10.94 -7.04
C ALA A 627 -36.81 -9.93 -7.30
N ARG A 628 -37.30 -9.84 -8.55
CA ARG A 628 -38.35 -8.92 -8.98
C ARG A 628 -39.18 -9.49 -10.11
N HIS A 629 -40.40 -8.98 -10.27
CA HIS A 629 -41.23 -9.35 -11.42
C HIS A 629 -40.72 -8.73 -12.73
N PRO A 630 -40.89 -9.40 -13.88
CA PRO A 630 -40.63 -8.80 -15.18
C PRO A 630 -41.62 -7.67 -15.46
N ASP A 631 -41.16 -6.62 -16.16
CA ASP A 631 -42.09 -5.65 -16.72
C ASP A 631 -42.93 -6.27 -17.85
N SER A 632 -44.04 -5.62 -18.22
CA SER A 632 -44.98 -6.18 -19.21
C SER A 632 -44.33 -6.44 -20.57
N LYS A 633 -43.37 -5.59 -20.98
CA LYS A 633 -42.70 -5.73 -22.28
C LYS A 633 -41.76 -6.92 -22.28
N THR A 634 -41.06 -7.14 -21.17
CA THR A 634 -40.16 -8.28 -20.97
C THR A 634 -40.94 -9.59 -20.91
N LEU A 635 -42.06 -9.60 -20.20
CA LEU A 635 -42.95 -10.77 -20.13
C LEU A 635 -43.52 -11.14 -21.50
N ASP A 636 -44.02 -10.17 -22.26
CA ASP A 636 -44.55 -10.37 -23.62
C ASP A 636 -43.47 -10.96 -24.54
N LEU A 637 -42.25 -10.39 -24.53
CA LEU A 637 -41.14 -10.84 -25.37
C LEU A 637 -40.79 -12.31 -25.16
N TRP A 638 -40.62 -12.73 -23.92
CA TRP A 638 -40.22 -14.12 -23.61
C TRP A 638 -41.36 -15.10 -23.81
N SER A 639 -42.60 -14.68 -23.54
CA SER A 639 -43.78 -15.50 -23.81
C SER A 639 -43.96 -15.75 -25.32
N GLU A 640 -43.78 -14.72 -26.16
CA GLU A 640 -43.80 -14.86 -27.61
C GLU A 640 -42.70 -15.79 -28.14
N GLN A 641 -41.49 -15.77 -27.55
CA GLN A 641 -40.41 -16.67 -27.95
C GLN A 641 -40.71 -18.14 -27.64
N LEU A 642 -41.29 -18.42 -26.46
CA LEU A 642 -41.75 -19.76 -26.09
C LEU A 642 -42.86 -20.24 -27.04
N ASP A 643 -43.82 -19.37 -27.36
CA ASP A 643 -44.89 -19.67 -28.32
C ASP A 643 -44.36 -19.88 -29.76
N ALA A 644 -43.25 -19.21 -30.11
CA ALA A 644 -42.56 -19.35 -31.39
C ALA A 644 -41.67 -20.60 -31.49
N GLY A 645 -41.59 -21.42 -30.44
CA GLY A 645 -40.91 -22.71 -30.44
C GLY A 645 -39.58 -22.76 -29.69
N LEU A 646 -39.21 -21.72 -28.92
CA LEU A 646 -38.16 -21.85 -27.91
C LEU A 646 -38.62 -22.83 -26.83
N SER A 647 -37.78 -23.78 -26.43
CA SER A 647 -38.15 -24.71 -25.37
C SER A 647 -37.97 -24.09 -23.99
N ARG A 648 -38.70 -24.59 -22.99
CA ARG A 648 -38.55 -24.14 -21.59
C ARG A 648 -37.14 -24.41 -21.06
N GLU A 649 -36.54 -25.52 -21.48
CA GLU A 649 -35.16 -25.89 -21.19
C GLU A 649 -34.18 -24.83 -21.71
N SER A 650 -34.30 -24.44 -22.98
CA SER A 650 -33.43 -23.43 -23.58
C SER A 650 -33.60 -22.05 -22.94
N LEU A 651 -34.80 -21.70 -22.47
CA LEU A 651 -35.03 -20.47 -21.73
C LEU A 651 -34.33 -20.52 -20.36
N LEU A 652 -34.53 -21.58 -19.59
CA LEU A 652 -33.90 -21.73 -18.27
C LEU A 652 -32.37 -21.67 -18.37
N TRP A 653 -31.78 -22.34 -19.35
CA TRP A 653 -30.34 -22.31 -19.57
C TRP A 653 -29.82 -20.90 -19.89
N GLN A 654 -30.52 -20.16 -20.77
CA GLN A 654 -30.15 -18.78 -21.11
C GLN A 654 -30.15 -17.88 -19.88
N PHE A 655 -31.19 -17.98 -19.06
CA PHE A 655 -31.32 -17.22 -17.83
C PHE A 655 -30.29 -17.63 -16.76
N ALA A 656 -30.02 -18.92 -16.60
CA ALA A 656 -29.00 -19.42 -15.68
C ALA A 656 -27.55 -19.12 -16.14
N SER A 657 -27.38 -18.68 -17.38
CA SER A 657 -26.10 -18.28 -17.97
C SER A 657 -25.96 -16.76 -18.11
N ASP A 658 -26.95 -16.00 -17.62
CA ASP A 658 -27.01 -14.56 -17.71
C ASP A 658 -25.82 -13.92 -16.97
N PRO A 659 -25.12 -12.92 -17.57
CA PRO A 659 -23.99 -12.25 -16.93
C PRO A 659 -24.34 -11.63 -15.58
N ASP A 660 -25.51 -11.01 -15.43
CA ASP A 660 -25.92 -10.37 -14.18
C ASP A 660 -26.12 -11.41 -13.08
N LEU A 661 -26.66 -12.59 -13.42
CA LEU A 661 -26.76 -13.70 -12.48
C LEU A 661 -25.38 -14.22 -12.08
N LYS A 662 -24.44 -14.37 -13.02
CA LYS A 662 -23.07 -14.82 -12.70
C LYS A 662 -22.42 -13.92 -11.66
N THR A 663 -22.49 -12.61 -11.85
CA THR A 663 -21.98 -11.62 -10.89
C THR A 663 -22.72 -11.71 -9.55
N ASN A 664 -24.05 -11.80 -9.55
CA ASN A 664 -24.82 -11.89 -8.31
C ASN A 664 -24.65 -13.22 -7.54
N THR A 665 -24.13 -14.26 -8.19
CA THR A 665 -23.91 -15.58 -7.58
C THR A 665 -22.44 -15.92 -7.38
N GLU A 666 -21.53 -14.96 -7.53
CA GLU A 666 -20.09 -15.21 -7.42
C GLU A 666 -19.68 -15.76 -6.05
N ILE A 667 -20.19 -15.13 -4.98
CA ILE A 667 -20.05 -15.62 -3.60
C ILE A 667 -20.55 -17.06 -3.47
N ASP A 668 -21.76 -17.34 -3.97
CA ASP A 668 -22.35 -18.68 -3.89
C ASP A 668 -21.56 -19.68 -4.73
N ALA A 669 -20.98 -19.27 -5.86
CA ALA A 669 -20.19 -20.14 -6.72
C ALA A 669 -18.90 -20.58 -6.05
N LEU A 670 -18.21 -19.67 -5.34
CA LEU A 670 -16.98 -19.99 -4.61
C LEU A 670 -17.20 -21.00 -3.47
N ARG A 671 -18.33 -20.94 -2.75
CA ARG A 671 -18.68 -21.94 -1.70
C ARG A 671 -18.77 -23.36 -2.24
N TYR A 672 -19.15 -23.51 -3.51
CA TYR A 672 -19.26 -24.80 -4.16
C TYR A 672 -18.12 -25.05 -5.15
N SER A 673 -17.02 -24.28 -5.09
CA SER A 673 -15.77 -24.67 -5.70
C SER A 673 -15.30 -26.02 -5.14
N GLU A 674 -14.34 -26.68 -5.79
CA GLU A 674 -13.75 -27.91 -5.27
C GLU A 674 -13.22 -27.71 -3.85
N ALA A 675 -12.51 -26.60 -3.60
CA ALA A 675 -12.02 -26.25 -2.27
C ALA A 675 -13.16 -26.08 -1.26
N GLY A 676 -14.23 -25.35 -1.62
CA GLY A 676 -15.38 -25.15 -0.73
C GLY A 676 -16.17 -26.42 -0.44
N LEU A 677 -16.31 -27.30 -1.44
CA LEU A 677 -16.91 -28.62 -1.23
C LEU A 677 -16.06 -29.49 -0.31
N ARG A 678 -14.73 -29.44 -0.45
CA ARG A 678 -13.80 -30.15 0.44
C ARG A 678 -13.89 -29.64 1.89
N ALA A 679 -13.92 -28.32 2.07
CA ALA A 679 -14.05 -27.68 3.39
C ALA A 679 -15.32 -28.15 4.13
N GLN A 680 -16.44 -28.25 3.41
CA GLN A 680 -17.73 -28.75 3.95
C GLN A 680 -17.68 -30.20 4.47
N TRP A 681 -16.72 -31.03 4.03
CA TRP A 681 -16.58 -32.41 4.50
C TRP A 681 -15.59 -32.59 5.67
N SER A 682 -14.88 -31.54 6.08
CA SER A 682 -13.80 -31.64 7.09
C SER A 682 -14.30 -32.21 8.43
N ASP A 683 -15.50 -31.80 8.81
CA ASP A 683 -16.20 -32.18 10.02
C ASP A 683 -16.57 -33.69 10.02
N GLU A 684 -17.06 -34.17 8.89
CA GLU A 684 -17.35 -35.58 8.60
C GLU A 684 -16.10 -36.44 8.62
N ILE A 685 -15.00 -36.00 8.00
CA ILE A 685 -13.75 -36.75 7.93
C ILE A 685 -13.13 -36.88 9.31
N TYR A 686 -13.10 -35.80 10.09
CA TYR A 686 -12.61 -35.84 11.46
C TYR A 686 -13.41 -36.86 12.29
N ARG A 687 -14.74 -36.83 12.20
CA ARG A 687 -15.64 -37.81 12.86
C ARG A 687 -15.38 -39.23 12.38
N LEU A 688 -15.23 -39.42 11.07
CA LEU A 688 -14.99 -40.71 10.43
C LEU A 688 -13.71 -41.35 10.96
N PHE A 689 -12.60 -40.61 11.02
CA PHE A 689 -11.32 -41.09 11.54
C PHE A 689 -11.38 -41.45 13.03
N HIS A 690 -12.05 -40.65 13.85
CA HIS A 690 -12.25 -40.96 15.27
C HIS A 690 -13.09 -42.23 15.48
N ALA A 691 -14.17 -42.39 14.72
CA ALA A 691 -15.07 -43.53 14.87
C ALA A 691 -14.52 -44.85 14.28
N THR A 692 -13.68 -44.76 13.25
CA THR A 692 -13.14 -45.92 12.53
C THR A 692 -11.75 -46.32 12.99
N LEU A 693 -10.86 -45.36 13.20
CA LEU A 693 -9.44 -45.58 13.49
C LEU A 693 -9.03 -45.16 14.91
N GLY A 694 -9.86 -44.38 15.62
CA GLY A 694 -9.58 -43.94 16.99
C GLY A 694 -8.40 -42.98 17.11
N ARG A 695 -8.13 -42.19 16.06
CA ARG A 695 -7.08 -41.17 16.00
C ARG A 695 -7.57 -39.94 15.23
N ASP A 696 -6.90 -38.80 15.44
CA ASP A 696 -7.04 -37.65 14.54
C ASP A 696 -6.51 -38.02 13.13
N PRO A 697 -7.10 -37.47 12.05
CA PRO A 697 -6.51 -37.54 10.71
C PRO A 697 -5.15 -36.82 10.67
N THR A 698 -4.30 -37.20 9.73
CA THR A 698 -3.16 -36.35 9.31
C THR A 698 -3.64 -35.32 8.29
N THR A 699 -2.87 -34.28 8.00
CA THR A 699 -3.22 -33.31 6.94
C THR A 699 -3.43 -34.00 5.58
N ALA A 700 -2.57 -34.96 5.24
CA ALA A 700 -2.75 -35.76 4.02
C ALA A 700 -4.03 -36.61 4.06
N ASP A 701 -4.37 -37.21 5.21
CA ASP A 701 -5.64 -37.92 5.36
C ASP A 701 -6.85 -36.97 5.12
N LEU A 702 -6.80 -35.75 5.67
CA LEU A 702 -7.88 -34.77 5.52
C LEU A 702 -8.09 -34.41 4.05
N LEU A 703 -7.02 -34.03 3.36
CA LEU A 703 -7.05 -33.61 1.95
C LEU A 703 -7.48 -34.76 1.02
N ASP A 704 -6.94 -35.97 1.21
CA ASP A 704 -7.23 -37.11 0.35
C ASP A 704 -8.70 -37.57 0.48
N TRP A 705 -9.25 -37.58 1.70
CA TRP A 705 -10.63 -38.01 1.92
C TRP A 705 -11.64 -36.91 1.60
N SER A 706 -11.31 -35.63 1.79
CA SER A 706 -12.20 -34.53 1.40
C SER A 706 -12.33 -34.45 -0.11
N ALA A 707 -11.24 -34.64 -0.85
CA ALA A 707 -11.28 -34.72 -2.31
C ALA A 707 -12.18 -35.87 -2.79
N GLN A 708 -12.04 -37.07 -2.22
CA GLN A 708 -12.87 -38.22 -2.62
C GLN A 708 -14.37 -38.00 -2.37
N LEU A 709 -14.74 -37.38 -1.26
CA LEU A 709 -16.13 -37.07 -0.94
C LEU A 709 -16.67 -35.93 -1.82
N ALA A 710 -15.86 -34.90 -2.10
CA ALA A 710 -16.20 -33.83 -3.03
C ALA A 710 -16.40 -34.36 -4.47
N ASP A 711 -15.61 -35.36 -4.87
CA ASP A 711 -15.70 -36.06 -6.15
C ASP A 711 -16.89 -37.05 -6.24
N GLY A 712 -17.73 -37.16 -5.20
CA GLY A 712 -18.96 -37.96 -5.24
C GLY A 712 -18.88 -39.34 -4.59
N THR A 713 -17.78 -39.69 -3.91
CA THR A 713 -17.73 -40.90 -3.08
C THR A 713 -18.74 -40.79 -1.94
N SER A 714 -19.57 -41.82 -1.73
CA SER A 714 -20.53 -41.79 -0.62
C SER A 714 -19.82 -41.97 0.73
N LEU A 715 -20.35 -41.36 1.79
CA LEU A 715 -19.83 -41.54 3.14
C LEU A 715 -19.88 -43.01 3.59
N THR A 716 -20.91 -43.75 3.16
CA THR A 716 -21.05 -45.19 3.39
C THR A 716 -19.93 -46.01 2.72
N ASP A 717 -19.50 -45.63 1.51
CA ASP A 717 -18.37 -46.27 0.82
C ASP A 717 -17.05 -45.95 1.54
N ALA A 718 -16.84 -44.69 1.94
CA ALA A 718 -15.67 -44.28 2.73
C ALA A 718 -15.58 -45.05 4.06
N ILE A 719 -16.71 -45.27 4.75
CA ILE A 719 -16.80 -46.14 5.93
C ILE A 719 -16.35 -47.56 5.60
N THR A 720 -16.81 -48.11 4.49
CA THR A 720 -16.51 -49.49 4.08
C THR A 720 -15.02 -49.68 3.82
N ASP A 721 -14.38 -48.69 3.22
CA ASP A 721 -12.94 -48.69 2.93
C ASP A 721 -12.09 -48.54 4.19
N LEU A 722 -12.50 -47.70 5.14
CA LEU A 722 -11.75 -47.46 6.38
C LEU A 722 -11.97 -48.55 7.46
N LYS A 723 -13.15 -49.17 7.50
CA LYS A 723 -13.52 -50.12 8.55
C LYS A 723 -14.34 -51.31 8.02
N ASN A 724 -13.77 -52.51 8.19
CA ASN A 724 -14.53 -53.73 8.01
C ASN A 724 -15.61 -53.88 9.10
N CYS A 725 -16.87 -53.68 8.70
CA CYS A 725 -18.03 -53.73 9.59
C CYS A 725 -18.63 -55.14 9.77
N ASP A 726 -18.14 -56.17 9.07
CA ASP A 726 -18.78 -57.50 9.02
C ASP A 726 -18.39 -58.44 10.18
N ASN A 727 -17.53 -58.01 11.10
CA ASN A 727 -17.10 -58.84 12.22
C ASN A 727 -18.17 -58.92 13.33
N GLY A 728 -18.45 -60.13 13.82
CA GLY A 728 -19.33 -60.38 14.96
C GLY A 728 -20.83 -60.35 14.65
N THR A 729 -21.66 -60.50 15.70
CA THR A 729 -23.13 -60.40 15.60
C THR A 729 -23.60 -58.94 15.57
N ASP A 730 -24.80 -58.67 15.05
CA ASP A 730 -25.37 -57.31 15.03
C ASP A 730 -25.47 -56.69 16.43
N THR A 731 -25.74 -57.53 17.43
CA THR A 731 -25.74 -57.13 18.85
C THR A 731 -24.35 -56.73 19.36
N GLU A 732 -23.30 -57.41 18.91
CA GLU A 732 -21.92 -57.05 19.27
C GLU A 732 -21.48 -55.79 18.53
N PHE A 733 -21.84 -55.66 17.25
CA PHE A 733 -21.56 -54.49 16.43
C PHE A 733 -22.16 -53.21 17.03
N VAL A 734 -23.49 -53.16 17.23
CA VAL A 734 -24.16 -51.97 17.79
C VAL A 734 -23.62 -51.63 19.18
N ARG A 735 -23.37 -52.63 20.04
CA ARG A 735 -22.79 -52.39 21.37
C ARG A 735 -21.37 -51.81 21.28
N GLY A 736 -20.57 -52.28 20.32
CA GLY A 736 -19.24 -51.75 20.04
C GLY A 736 -19.29 -50.26 19.68
N LEU A 737 -20.22 -49.86 18.79
CA LEU A 737 -20.37 -48.46 18.39
C LEU A 737 -20.65 -47.53 19.58
N TYR A 738 -21.56 -47.91 20.47
CA TYR A 738 -21.81 -47.12 21.70
C TYR A 738 -20.57 -46.98 22.59
N ALA A 739 -19.78 -48.05 22.72
CA ALA A 739 -18.59 -48.05 23.55
C ALA A 739 -17.44 -47.24 22.91
N ASP A 740 -17.19 -47.46 21.63
CA ASP A 740 -16.04 -46.92 20.91
C ASP A 740 -16.25 -45.45 20.50
N ILE A 741 -17.47 -45.08 20.10
CA ILE A 741 -17.80 -43.74 19.58
C ILE A 741 -18.33 -42.83 20.69
N LEU A 742 -19.28 -43.34 21.48
CA LEU A 742 -19.98 -42.54 22.51
C LEU A 742 -19.41 -42.76 23.92
N GLY A 743 -18.42 -43.64 24.09
CA GLY A 743 -17.76 -43.89 25.37
C GLY A 743 -18.67 -44.47 26.45
N ARG A 744 -19.81 -45.07 26.09
CA ARG A 744 -20.82 -45.55 27.04
C ARG A 744 -21.51 -46.84 26.62
N ALA A 745 -22.24 -47.45 27.53
CA ALA A 745 -23.12 -48.57 27.18
C ALA A 745 -24.40 -48.07 26.49
N PRO A 746 -24.99 -48.85 25.55
CA PRO A 746 -26.30 -48.54 24.99
C PRO A 746 -27.39 -48.58 26.07
N ASP A 747 -28.35 -47.66 25.99
CA ASP A 747 -29.62 -47.82 26.70
C ASP A 747 -30.53 -48.84 25.95
N ALA A 748 -31.57 -49.30 26.65
CA ALA A 748 -32.42 -50.37 26.14
C ALA A 748 -33.21 -49.98 24.87
N GLU A 749 -33.56 -48.70 24.70
CA GLU A 749 -34.32 -48.25 23.55
C GLU A 749 -33.40 -48.00 22.35
N GLY A 750 -32.26 -47.34 22.57
CA GLY A 750 -31.25 -47.12 21.53
C GLY A 750 -30.73 -48.44 20.93
N MET A 751 -30.44 -49.43 21.77
CA MET A 751 -30.06 -50.77 21.32
C MET A 751 -31.14 -51.41 20.43
N LYS A 752 -32.41 -51.27 20.84
CA LYS A 752 -33.55 -51.88 20.14
C LYS A 752 -33.80 -51.20 18.80
N THR A 753 -33.67 -49.88 18.73
CA THR A 753 -33.84 -49.10 17.50
C THR A 753 -32.84 -49.52 16.43
N TRP A 754 -31.55 -49.51 16.74
CA TRP A 754 -30.51 -49.87 15.75
C TRP A 754 -30.60 -51.33 15.28
N LEU A 755 -30.92 -52.25 16.19
CA LEU A 755 -31.14 -53.65 15.82
C LEU A 755 -32.38 -53.83 14.92
N ALA A 756 -33.43 -53.03 15.12
CA ALA A 756 -34.60 -53.03 14.25
C ALA A 756 -34.22 -52.54 12.84
N CYS A 757 -33.46 -51.44 12.73
CA CYS A 757 -32.96 -50.92 11.45
C CYS A 757 -32.15 -51.97 10.68
N LEU A 758 -31.22 -52.68 11.34
CA LEU A 758 -30.46 -53.78 10.71
C LEU A 758 -31.39 -54.92 10.25
N SER A 759 -32.39 -55.27 11.05
CA SER A 759 -33.36 -56.32 10.66
C SER A 759 -34.28 -55.90 9.51
N ASP A 760 -34.51 -54.59 9.36
CA ASP A 760 -35.33 -54.00 8.30
C ASP A 760 -34.53 -53.71 7.02
N GLY A 761 -33.24 -54.04 7.00
CA GLY A 761 -32.40 -54.04 5.79
C GLY A 761 -31.31 -52.97 5.73
N MET A 762 -31.16 -52.14 6.77
CA MET A 762 -30.06 -51.20 6.88
C MET A 762 -28.73 -51.96 6.97
N THR A 763 -27.71 -51.52 6.24
CA THR A 763 -26.37 -52.09 6.29
C THR A 763 -25.62 -51.62 7.52
N ARG A 764 -24.56 -52.34 7.91
CA ARG A 764 -23.73 -51.94 9.06
C ARG A 764 -22.96 -50.63 8.82
N PRO A 765 -22.41 -50.36 7.63
CA PRO A 765 -21.91 -49.03 7.27
C PRO A 765 -22.94 -47.91 7.45
N GLU A 766 -24.18 -48.10 6.98
CA GLU A 766 -25.26 -47.11 7.18
C GLU A 766 -25.57 -46.90 8.68
N VAL A 767 -25.54 -47.97 9.49
CA VAL A 767 -25.69 -47.82 10.94
C VAL A 767 -24.53 -47.03 11.55
N LEU A 768 -23.28 -47.26 11.12
CA LEU A 768 -22.14 -46.47 11.58
C LEU A 768 -22.29 -44.99 11.18
N GLU A 769 -22.71 -44.71 9.95
CA GLU A 769 -23.03 -43.37 9.49
C GLU A 769 -24.06 -42.69 10.40
N GLY A 770 -25.10 -43.42 10.80
CA GLY A 770 -26.08 -42.94 11.77
C GLY A 770 -25.49 -42.55 13.14
N PHE A 771 -24.42 -43.21 13.59
CA PHE A 771 -23.67 -42.80 14.78
C PHE A 771 -22.80 -41.57 14.52
N LEU A 772 -22.13 -41.50 13.37
CA LEU A 772 -21.32 -40.34 12.95
C LEU A 772 -22.17 -39.06 12.95
N GLN A 773 -23.39 -39.16 12.44
CA GLN A 773 -24.32 -38.03 12.32
C GLN A 773 -25.19 -37.80 13.56
N SER A 774 -24.94 -38.54 14.65
CA SER A 774 -25.66 -38.34 15.91
C SER A 774 -25.28 -37.00 16.56
N VAL A 775 -26.28 -36.32 17.14
CA VAL A 775 -26.07 -35.04 17.87
C VAL A 775 -25.00 -35.17 18.94
N GLU A 776 -25.02 -36.29 19.69
CA GLU A 776 -24.05 -36.57 20.75
C GLU A 776 -22.61 -36.62 20.21
N PHE A 777 -22.37 -37.27 19.08
CA PHE A 777 -21.02 -37.41 18.55
C PHE A 777 -20.52 -36.10 17.91
N ARG A 778 -21.38 -35.38 17.18
CA ARG A 778 -21.05 -34.05 16.63
C ARG A 778 -20.64 -33.07 17.73
N GLU A 779 -21.36 -33.03 18.85
CA GLU A 779 -21.00 -32.21 20.01
C GLU A 779 -19.67 -32.63 20.66
N MET A 780 -19.37 -33.93 20.69
CA MET A 780 -18.13 -34.47 21.25
C MET A 780 -16.89 -34.14 20.42
N THR A 781 -17.02 -34.04 19.10
CA THR A 781 -15.89 -33.86 18.17
C THR A 781 -15.66 -32.42 17.75
N GLY A 782 -16.68 -31.57 17.64
CA GLY A 782 -16.53 -30.22 17.06
C GLY A 782 -15.44 -29.37 17.72
N LYS A 783 -15.43 -29.26 19.06
CA LYS A 783 -14.37 -28.51 19.77
C LYS A 783 -12.98 -29.12 19.63
N LYS A 784 -12.90 -30.45 19.49
CA LYS A 784 -11.61 -31.14 19.33
C LYS A 784 -11.06 -30.92 17.93
N MET A 785 -11.93 -30.92 16.92
CA MET A 785 -11.56 -30.61 15.55
C MET A 785 -11.01 -29.19 15.45
N ASN A 786 -11.71 -28.18 15.98
CA ASN A 786 -11.21 -26.80 15.88
C ASN A 786 -9.84 -26.63 16.56
N ALA A 787 -9.66 -27.29 17.71
CA ALA A 787 -8.37 -27.28 18.41
C ALA A 787 -7.28 -28.07 17.66
N TRP A 788 -7.66 -29.14 16.95
CA TRP A 788 -6.75 -29.92 16.12
C TRP A 788 -6.32 -29.13 14.88
N MET A 789 -7.26 -28.52 14.15
CA MET A 789 -7.01 -27.68 12.97
C MET A 789 -6.06 -26.53 13.31
N ARG A 790 -6.37 -25.72 14.34
CA ARG A 790 -5.44 -24.66 14.81
C ARG A 790 -4.09 -25.19 15.28
N GLY A 791 -4.05 -26.43 15.75
CA GLY A 791 -2.82 -27.10 16.17
C GLY A 791 -1.90 -27.49 15.02
N LEU A 792 -2.39 -27.47 13.77
CA LEU A 792 -1.57 -27.66 12.57
C LEU A 792 -0.72 -26.42 12.25
N GLY A 793 -1.13 -25.25 12.73
CA GLY A 793 -0.53 -23.94 12.44
C GLY A 793 -1.49 -23.03 11.68
N PRO A 794 -1.17 -21.73 11.54
CA PRO A 794 -1.84 -20.88 10.56
C PRO A 794 -1.50 -21.39 9.15
N ASP A 795 -2.44 -21.27 8.22
CA ASP A 795 -2.20 -21.53 6.80
C ASP A 795 -2.12 -20.21 6.02
N ASP A 796 -3.23 -19.72 5.48
CA ASP A 796 -3.20 -18.53 4.66
C ASP A 796 -3.56 -17.24 5.43
N MET A 797 -3.06 -16.10 4.95
CA MET A 797 -3.51 -14.78 5.39
C MET A 797 -4.08 -14.00 4.21
N LEU A 798 -5.35 -13.60 4.30
CA LEU A 798 -6.05 -12.82 3.30
C LEU A 798 -6.31 -11.41 3.85
N ALA A 799 -5.72 -10.41 3.20
CA ALA A 799 -5.86 -8.99 3.52
C ALA A 799 -6.44 -8.24 2.30
N PRO A 800 -7.73 -7.88 2.30
CA PRO A 800 -8.37 -7.26 1.16
C PRO A 800 -7.82 -5.87 0.82
N GLY A 801 -7.43 -5.06 1.81
CA GLY A 801 -7.23 -3.62 1.58
C GLY A 801 -8.56 -2.89 1.42
N PRO A 802 -8.56 -1.60 1.03
CA PRO A 802 -9.79 -0.82 0.84
C PRO A 802 -10.56 -1.23 -0.44
N GLY A 803 -11.89 -1.25 -0.36
CA GLY A 803 -12.78 -1.66 -1.46
C GLY A 803 -13.76 -2.76 -1.08
N ASP A 804 -14.54 -3.26 -2.05
CA ASP A 804 -15.58 -4.26 -1.80
C ASP A 804 -15.13 -5.67 -2.22
N SER A 805 -14.40 -6.35 -1.33
CA SER A 805 -13.68 -7.60 -1.68
C SER A 805 -14.38 -8.90 -1.27
N ILE A 806 -14.05 -10.01 -1.92
CA ILE A 806 -14.50 -11.37 -1.62
C ILE A 806 -13.30 -12.20 -1.14
N LEU A 807 -13.43 -12.89 0.00
CA LEU A 807 -12.38 -13.66 0.65
C LEU A 807 -12.80 -15.13 0.85
N PHE A 808 -11.93 -16.07 0.46
CA PHE A 808 -12.16 -17.50 0.55
C PHE A 808 -10.91 -18.18 1.16
N GLY A 809 -11.01 -18.67 2.40
CA GLY A 809 -9.89 -19.24 3.17
C GLY A 809 -9.52 -20.65 2.74
N GLY A 810 -10.49 -21.56 2.61
CA GLY A 810 -10.21 -22.94 2.26
C GLY A 810 -10.27 -23.86 3.47
N ILE A 811 -9.54 -24.98 3.41
CA ILE A 811 -9.78 -26.08 4.34
C ILE A 811 -9.05 -25.92 5.68
N GLN A 812 -7.92 -25.23 5.71
CA GLN A 812 -7.04 -25.14 6.88
C GLN A 812 -7.38 -23.93 7.75
N SER A 813 -6.44 -23.47 8.57
CA SER A 813 -6.69 -22.41 9.55
C SER A 813 -6.26 -21.07 8.99
N ASP A 814 -7.20 -20.36 8.37
CA ASP A 814 -6.91 -19.14 7.64
C ASP A 814 -7.11 -17.89 8.49
N THR A 815 -6.42 -16.83 8.11
CA THR A 815 -6.47 -15.53 8.77
C THR A 815 -7.04 -14.49 7.84
N PHE A 816 -8.24 -13.99 8.14
CA PHE A 816 -8.83 -12.85 7.47
C PHE A 816 -8.44 -11.57 8.22
N ARG A 817 -7.58 -10.75 7.61
CA ARG A 817 -7.02 -9.53 8.20
C ARG A 817 -7.78 -8.29 7.74
N PHE A 818 -8.28 -7.50 8.69
CA PHE A 818 -8.94 -6.23 8.42
C PHE A 818 -8.28 -5.09 9.20
N ASP A 819 -7.91 -4.02 8.51
CA ASP A 819 -7.40 -2.78 9.11
C ASP A 819 -8.53 -1.74 9.22
N ALA A 820 -8.53 -0.95 10.28
CA ALA A 820 -9.49 0.13 10.48
C ALA A 820 -9.32 1.31 9.50
N ALA A 821 -8.20 1.40 8.80
CA ALA A 821 -7.95 2.38 7.74
C ALA A 821 -8.54 1.96 6.38
N ASP A 822 -8.75 0.66 6.18
CA ASP A 822 -9.13 0.07 4.89
C ASP A 822 -10.67 0.00 4.77
N GLY A 823 -11.30 1.13 4.44
CA GLY A 823 -12.75 1.21 4.28
C GLY A 823 -13.27 0.35 3.13
N GLY A 824 -14.42 -0.31 3.32
CA GLY A 824 -14.91 -1.26 2.32
C GLY A 824 -16.04 -2.18 2.80
N ILE A 825 -16.66 -2.92 1.88
CA ILE A 825 -17.62 -3.99 2.16
C ILE A 825 -17.01 -5.33 1.72
N HIS A 826 -16.51 -6.09 2.69
CA HIS A 826 -15.88 -7.38 2.43
C HIS A 826 -16.83 -8.54 2.70
N HIS A 827 -16.66 -9.61 1.93
CA HIS A 827 -17.45 -10.83 2.00
C HIS A 827 -16.54 -12.03 2.28
N ILE A 828 -16.61 -12.58 3.49
CA ILE A 828 -15.95 -13.84 3.82
C ILE A 828 -16.91 -14.98 3.47
N VAL A 829 -16.49 -15.80 2.53
CA VAL A 829 -17.30 -16.84 1.91
C VAL A 829 -17.13 -18.20 2.61
N ASP A 830 -15.95 -18.45 3.16
CA ASP A 830 -15.52 -19.67 3.85
C ASP A 830 -14.97 -19.21 5.20
N LEU A 831 -15.74 -19.40 6.28
CA LEU A 831 -15.31 -19.03 7.63
C LEU A 831 -15.66 -20.15 8.60
N GLU A 832 -14.64 -20.87 9.01
CA GLU A 832 -14.73 -22.04 9.84
C GLU A 832 -14.47 -21.69 11.31
N GLY A 833 -14.90 -22.58 12.20
CA GLY A 833 -14.72 -22.38 13.64
C GLY A 833 -13.26 -22.45 14.11
N TRP A 834 -12.32 -22.78 13.23
CA TRP A 834 -10.89 -22.82 13.47
C TRP A 834 -10.12 -21.63 12.90
N ASP A 835 -10.71 -20.86 12.00
CA ASP A 835 -10.08 -19.67 11.41
C ASP A 835 -9.90 -18.54 12.42
N ILE A 836 -9.26 -17.48 11.92
CA ILE A 836 -8.94 -16.27 12.65
C ILE A 836 -9.48 -15.06 11.87
N LEU A 837 -10.31 -14.25 12.53
CA LEU A 837 -10.59 -12.88 12.15
C LEU A 837 -9.64 -11.96 12.90
N MET A 838 -8.74 -11.31 12.19
CA MET A 838 -7.78 -10.35 12.74
C MET A 838 -8.28 -8.92 12.51
N PHE A 839 -8.46 -8.18 13.61
CA PHE A 839 -8.86 -6.77 13.59
C PHE A 839 -7.71 -5.88 14.06
N GLU A 840 -7.18 -5.06 13.17
CA GLU A 840 -6.05 -4.16 13.43
C GLU A 840 -6.51 -2.69 13.42
N GLY A 841 -5.98 -1.87 14.34
CA GLY A 841 -6.26 -0.43 14.33
C GLY A 841 -7.66 -0.01 14.86
N PHE A 842 -8.58 -0.94 15.08
CA PHE A 842 -9.93 -0.67 15.62
C PHE A 842 -9.93 -0.24 17.10
N GLY A 843 -8.85 -0.52 17.84
CA GLY A 843 -8.71 -0.12 19.25
C GLY A 843 -9.50 -0.98 20.24
N TYR A 844 -9.78 -2.24 19.89
CA TYR A 844 -10.40 -3.21 20.78
C TYR A 844 -9.37 -3.83 21.73
N GLU A 845 -9.67 -3.87 23.02
CA GLU A 845 -8.86 -4.56 24.05
C GLU A 845 -9.35 -5.99 24.30
N THR A 846 -10.59 -6.31 23.90
CA THR A 846 -11.24 -7.59 24.19
C THR A 846 -12.16 -8.04 23.05
N SER A 847 -12.28 -9.36 22.84
CA SER A 847 -13.19 -9.97 21.84
C SER A 847 -14.65 -9.57 22.07
N ALA A 848 -15.01 -9.26 23.32
CA ALA A 848 -16.33 -8.75 23.66
C ALA A 848 -16.63 -7.37 23.06
N GLN A 849 -15.63 -6.48 22.94
CA GLN A 849 -15.78 -5.17 22.31
C GLN A 849 -16.00 -5.32 20.80
N ALA A 850 -15.17 -6.11 20.12
CA ALA A 850 -15.33 -6.38 18.69
C ALA A 850 -16.72 -6.94 18.36
N ARG A 851 -17.22 -7.90 19.14
CA ARG A 851 -18.57 -8.46 18.96
C ARG A 851 -19.72 -7.48 19.16
N THR A 852 -19.51 -6.32 19.82
CA THR A 852 -20.59 -5.31 19.91
C THR A 852 -20.92 -4.67 18.57
N HIS A 853 -20.02 -4.78 17.59
CA HIS A 853 -20.18 -4.32 16.22
C HIS A 853 -20.73 -5.41 15.29
N MET A 854 -21.00 -6.60 15.80
CA MET A 854 -21.51 -7.74 15.04
C MET A 854 -23.02 -7.96 15.28
N ARG A 855 -23.77 -8.28 14.22
CA ARG A 855 -25.18 -8.66 14.32
C ARG A 855 -25.50 -9.80 13.36
N GLN A 856 -26.43 -10.67 13.77
CA GLN A 856 -26.99 -11.67 12.85
C GLN A 856 -27.88 -10.97 11.81
N GLN A 857 -27.71 -11.31 10.55
CA GLN A 857 -28.52 -10.85 9.43
C GLN A 857 -28.86 -12.02 8.51
N GLY A 858 -30.05 -12.60 8.69
CA GLY A 858 -30.38 -13.85 8.01
C GLY A 858 -29.45 -14.98 8.45
N ASP A 859 -28.88 -15.68 7.48
CA ASP A 859 -27.93 -16.77 7.71
C ASP A 859 -26.48 -16.27 7.91
N ASP A 860 -26.25 -14.95 7.78
CA ASP A 860 -24.92 -14.33 7.86
C ASP A 860 -24.71 -13.54 9.18
N VAL A 861 -23.45 -13.31 9.55
CA VAL A 861 -23.07 -12.31 10.55
C VAL A 861 -22.50 -11.08 9.86
N LEU A 862 -22.98 -9.91 10.24
CA LEU A 862 -22.52 -8.63 9.74
C LEU A 862 -21.75 -7.87 10.82
N PHE A 863 -20.49 -7.54 10.55
CA PHE A 863 -19.69 -6.59 11.31
C PHE A 863 -19.73 -5.20 10.65
N THR A 864 -19.77 -4.13 11.44
CA THR A 864 -19.62 -2.76 10.93
C THR A 864 -18.95 -1.85 11.97
N ASP A 865 -17.75 -1.35 11.65
CA ASP A 865 -17.10 -0.28 12.42
C ASP A 865 -16.12 0.51 11.55
N ARG A 866 -15.91 1.80 11.85
CA ARG A 866 -14.91 2.68 11.19
C ARG A 866 -14.88 2.69 9.66
N GLY A 867 -16.00 2.39 9.00
CA GLY A 867 -16.07 2.35 7.53
C GLY A 867 -15.80 0.97 6.92
N VAL A 868 -15.43 -0.01 7.74
CA VAL A 868 -15.26 -1.41 7.35
C VAL A 868 -16.54 -2.18 7.65
N THR A 869 -17.06 -2.88 6.65
CA THR A 869 -18.21 -3.77 6.74
C THR A 869 -17.78 -5.17 6.34
N ILE A 870 -18.08 -6.18 7.16
CA ILE A 870 -17.70 -7.57 6.86
C ILE A 870 -18.95 -8.45 6.94
N TRP A 871 -19.27 -9.10 5.82
CA TRP A 871 -20.26 -10.16 5.73
C TRP A 871 -19.58 -11.50 5.92
N MET A 872 -19.82 -12.13 7.06
CA MET A 872 -19.39 -13.50 7.35
C MET A 872 -20.54 -14.43 6.97
N HIS A 873 -20.37 -15.12 5.84
CA HIS A 873 -21.47 -15.83 5.24
C HIS A 873 -21.74 -17.22 5.85
N ASP A 874 -23.02 -17.59 5.97
CA ASP A 874 -23.48 -18.85 6.56
C ASP A 874 -22.94 -19.12 7.99
N VAL A 875 -22.52 -18.06 8.67
CA VAL A 875 -22.05 -18.10 10.06
C VAL A 875 -23.11 -17.54 10.99
N THR A 876 -23.28 -18.20 12.13
CA THR A 876 -24.13 -17.71 13.21
C THR A 876 -23.30 -17.02 14.28
N LEU A 877 -23.85 -15.98 14.90
CA LEU A 877 -23.14 -15.20 15.92
C LEU A 877 -22.55 -16.06 17.07
N PRO A 878 -23.18 -17.16 17.54
CA PRO A 878 -22.56 -18.06 18.52
C PRO A 878 -21.31 -18.81 18.06
N GLN A 879 -21.09 -18.95 16.75
CA GLN A 879 -19.88 -19.57 16.19
C GLN A 879 -18.66 -18.62 16.24
N ILE A 880 -18.88 -17.30 16.35
CA ILE A 880 -17.82 -16.29 16.52
C ILE A 880 -17.32 -16.29 17.99
N THR A 881 -16.47 -17.27 18.30
CA THR A 881 -15.89 -17.47 19.65
C THR A 881 -14.70 -16.54 19.92
N ASP A 882 -14.23 -16.49 21.17
CA ASP A 882 -13.01 -15.72 21.52
C ASP A 882 -11.76 -16.22 20.77
N ASP A 883 -11.68 -17.53 20.52
CA ASP A 883 -10.54 -18.17 19.85
C ASP A 883 -10.48 -17.86 18.35
N LEU A 884 -11.55 -17.28 17.78
CA LEU A 884 -11.64 -16.87 16.37
C LEU A 884 -11.27 -15.39 16.19
N LEU A 885 -11.08 -14.62 17.27
CA LEU A 885 -10.82 -13.19 17.20
C LEU A 885 -9.39 -12.85 17.67
N LEU A 886 -8.59 -12.30 16.76
CA LEU A 886 -7.28 -11.73 17.04
C LEU A 886 -7.36 -10.20 16.98
N LEU A 887 -6.90 -9.52 18.03
CA LEU A 887 -7.00 -8.06 18.17
C LEU A 887 -5.60 -7.47 18.31
N ALA A 888 -5.23 -6.54 17.42
CA ALA A 888 -3.86 -6.03 17.31
C ALA A 888 -3.74 -4.50 17.35
#